data_AF-B3QZ64-F1
#
_entry.id   AF-B3QZ64-F1
#
_cell.length_a   1.000
_cell.length_b   1.000
_cell.length_c   1.000
_cell.angle_alpha   90.00
_cell.angle_beta   90.00
_cell.angle_gamma   90.00
#
_symmetry.space_group_name_H-M   'P 1'
#
loop_
_entity.id
_entity.type
_entity.pdbx_description
1 polymer ?
#
loop_
_entity_poly.entity_id
_entity_poly.type
_entity_poly.pdbx_seq_one_letter_code
_entity_poly.pdbx_strand_id
1 'polypeptide(L)'
;MSTIYTGQSSSKVNAFAFSPDHSFLAVANWKIIITDILTGKEFRSLITPSMTEYIYTIAYSRDGKTLISAGSTKDIRLWNTGSGRESGLLTGHKLAVNKVVVSPNGKLLASASNDGTVRLWDTQTWRALHTLKGHEQEINAVAFSSDSRFVVSGSTDKMVLVWNALSGELIHSFVGHTRLVAAVAFSPDDRLVVSSGWDSQINIWSMETGNGIGSLTGHPNGIHKLCFLPRTGELLSVSYDRFRKSSNVKLWDISARKELNSLTGDFYNIEVSQNGNYLAIAKPNRQIMVSHINDLSAKTFGQLKAEIAQPEDQGKESAENGTENDDRKVAAPRRHDNRYELGDVFEPTQVLNEHSSSRINSLAFSSDGSLLASASWKLSLMDVESGDTKYNLIEFVKTGYIYALAFNPKGNLFAAAGTDKFIRIFETSSGNEKGQIEGHNQVINSLAFHPNGYLLASGGNDGWVKTWDTRKESEIDSFHEHEDAVTSVAFSSDGRFLASAGNDKIAVLWNAGTGKKKHTLVGHSRPVTCVAFSPNAKFLATGSWDRSIKLWNLETGLEEICLAGHPVGIDFIAFSPNGKMMIASGYNRVRKLSIMRLWDIEKKSTVAALSGNFYTLALSDEKIAFAYTNRTIQISKVPVFEPETFKHLEALLHAYVAEDQRPDPEKRVKA
;
A
#
# COMPACT_ATOMS: atom_id res chain seq x y z
N MET A 1 -5.63 -28.88 15.90
CA MET A 1 -5.70 -27.67 15.05
C MET A 1 -5.08 -28.05 13.72
N SER A 2 -5.59 -27.57 12.60
CA SER A 2 -4.90 -27.69 11.30
C SER A 2 -4.93 -26.34 10.61
N THR A 3 -3.76 -25.86 10.19
CA THR A 3 -3.70 -24.68 9.32
C THR A 3 -4.31 -25.06 7.98
N ILE A 4 -5.43 -24.44 7.64
CA ILE A 4 -6.15 -24.70 6.39
C ILE A 4 -5.60 -23.82 5.28
N TYR A 5 -5.21 -22.60 5.64
CA TYR A 5 -4.74 -21.60 4.70
C TYR A 5 -3.61 -20.77 5.30
N THR A 6 -2.55 -20.60 4.51
CA THR A 6 -1.58 -19.53 4.72
C THR A 6 -1.60 -18.62 3.50
N GLY A 7 -1.81 -17.32 3.76
CA GLY A 7 -1.83 -16.27 2.75
C GLY A 7 -0.78 -15.22 3.03
N GLN A 8 -0.44 -14.43 2.03
CA GLN A 8 0.40 -13.24 2.19
C GLN A 8 -0.41 -12.00 1.88
N SER A 9 -0.36 -11.00 2.77
CA SER A 9 -0.97 -9.70 2.52
C SER A 9 0.08 -8.72 1.99
N SER A 10 -0.31 -7.93 0.99
CA SER A 10 0.55 -6.88 0.43
C SER A 10 0.89 -5.78 1.45
N SER A 11 0.12 -5.65 2.52
CA SER A 11 0.33 -4.66 3.58
C SER A 11 -0.19 -5.16 4.93
N LYS A 12 -0.02 -4.36 5.99
CA LYS A 12 -0.49 -4.73 7.33
C LYS A 12 -2.01 -4.91 7.34
N VAL A 13 -2.48 -6.05 7.85
CA VAL A 13 -3.90 -6.35 7.97
C VAL A 13 -4.48 -5.56 9.14
N ASN A 14 -5.50 -4.74 8.85
CA ASN A 14 -6.18 -3.92 9.84
C ASN A 14 -7.43 -4.59 10.39
N ALA A 15 -8.16 -5.36 9.57
CA ALA A 15 -9.37 -6.06 10.01
C ALA A 15 -9.63 -7.35 9.23
N PHE A 16 -10.33 -8.27 9.88
CA PHE A 16 -10.83 -9.53 9.32
C PHE A 16 -12.35 -9.58 9.47
N ALA A 17 -13.03 -10.26 8.55
CA ALA A 17 -14.41 -10.68 8.74
C ALA A 17 -14.64 -12.02 8.02
N PHE A 18 -15.18 -13.00 8.74
CA PHE A 18 -15.65 -14.24 8.13
C PHE A 18 -17.01 -14.03 7.50
N SER A 19 -17.26 -14.64 6.35
CA SER A 19 -18.59 -14.71 5.78
C SER A 19 -19.52 -15.53 6.69
N PRO A 20 -20.85 -15.29 6.65
CA PRO A 20 -21.80 -15.99 7.53
C PRO A 20 -21.88 -17.50 7.31
N ASP A 21 -21.53 -17.98 6.11
CA ASP A 21 -21.42 -19.39 5.75
C ASP A 21 -20.01 -19.96 6.03
N HIS A 22 -19.07 -19.11 6.43
CA HIS A 22 -17.67 -19.44 6.73
C HIS A 22 -16.86 -20.00 5.55
N SER A 23 -17.33 -19.77 4.32
CA SER A 23 -16.62 -20.15 3.10
C SER A 23 -15.53 -19.14 2.73
N PHE A 24 -15.72 -17.87 3.11
CA PHE A 24 -14.85 -16.76 2.74
C PHE A 24 -14.33 -15.99 3.94
N LEU A 25 -13.11 -15.47 3.79
CA LEU A 25 -12.50 -14.50 4.69
C LEU A 25 -12.31 -13.19 3.94
N ALA A 26 -12.94 -12.13 4.41
CA ALA A 26 -12.59 -10.76 4.01
C ALA A 26 -11.42 -10.27 4.86
N VAL A 27 -10.42 -9.72 4.19
CA VAL A 27 -9.21 -9.17 4.78
C VAL A 27 -9.10 -7.72 4.33
N ALA A 28 -9.13 -6.79 5.30
CA ALA A 28 -9.02 -5.37 5.02
C ALA A 28 -7.62 -4.84 5.36
N ASN A 29 -7.06 -4.11 4.40
CA ASN A 29 -5.93 -3.22 4.57
C ASN A 29 -6.27 -1.82 4.03
N TRP A 30 -5.58 -1.32 3.00
CA TRP A 30 -6.03 -0.16 2.21
C TRP A 30 -7.04 -0.56 1.11
N LYS A 31 -7.06 -1.85 0.73
CA LYS A 31 -8.10 -2.52 -0.06
C LYS A 31 -8.71 -3.66 0.75
N ILE A 32 -9.82 -4.22 0.26
CA ILE A 32 -10.44 -5.40 0.88
C ILE A 32 -10.32 -6.57 -0.09
N ILE A 33 -9.76 -7.68 0.36
CA ILE A 33 -9.65 -8.92 -0.41
C ILE A 33 -10.55 -9.96 0.24
N ILE A 34 -11.41 -10.58 -0.56
CA ILE A 34 -12.24 -11.71 -0.17
C ILE A 34 -11.58 -12.98 -0.72
N THR A 35 -11.21 -13.87 0.18
CA THR A 35 -10.49 -15.11 -0.13
C THR A 35 -11.35 -16.30 0.25
N ASP A 36 -11.42 -17.30 -0.62
CA ASP A 36 -12.01 -18.59 -0.29
C ASP A 36 -11.08 -19.33 0.69
N ILE A 37 -11.62 -19.74 1.84
CA ILE A 37 -10.82 -20.26 2.95
C ILE A 37 -10.25 -21.64 2.64
N LEU A 38 -10.97 -22.47 1.88
CA LEU A 38 -10.57 -23.85 1.60
C LEU A 38 -9.52 -23.92 0.50
N THR A 39 -9.67 -23.10 -0.53
CA THR A 39 -8.78 -23.08 -1.70
C THR A 39 -7.64 -22.08 -1.55
N GLY A 40 -7.78 -21.11 -0.65
CA GLY A 40 -6.86 -20.00 -0.47
C GLY A 40 -6.83 -19.00 -1.64
N LYS A 41 -7.70 -19.17 -2.63
CA LYS A 41 -7.75 -18.32 -3.82
C LYS A 41 -8.51 -17.05 -3.52
N GLU A 42 -8.00 -15.94 -4.06
CA GLU A 42 -8.75 -14.69 -4.10
C GLU A 42 -10.04 -14.90 -4.88
N PHE A 43 -11.17 -14.69 -4.22
CA PHE A 43 -12.49 -14.67 -4.85
C PHE A 43 -12.77 -13.29 -5.43
N ARG A 44 -12.38 -12.22 -4.71
CA ARG A 44 -12.65 -10.84 -5.12
C ARG A 44 -11.76 -9.81 -4.43
N SER A 45 -11.45 -8.73 -5.12
CA SER A 45 -10.87 -7.51 -4.54
C SER A 45 -11.87 -6.35 -4.63
N LEU A 46 -12.00 -5.59 -3.54
CA LEU A 46 -12.81 -4.38 -3.42
C LEU A 46 -11.84 -3.21 -3.20
N ILE A 47 -11.75 -2.34 -4.20
CA ILE A 47 -10.85 -1.18 -4.18
C ILE A 47 -11.64 0.04 -3.73
N THR A 48 -11.19 0.69 -2.65
CA THR A 48 -11.76 1.95 -2.19
C THR A 48 -11.52 3.05 -3.25
N PRO A 49 -12.48 3.95 -3.52
CA PRO A 49 -12.30 5.02 -4.52
C PRO A 49 -11.14 5.97 -4.19
N SER A 50 -10.75 6.04 -2.91
CA SER A 50 -9.63 6.84 -2.43
C SER A 50 -8.59 5.98 -1.73
N MET A 51 -7.40 5.90 -2.34
CA MET A 51 -6.23 5.21 -1.77
C MET A 51 -5.64 5.90 -0.52
N THR A 52 -6.27 6.98 -0.02
CA THR A 52 -5.90 7.65 1.25
C THR A 52 -6.74 7.19 2.44
N GLU A 53 -7.81 6.43 2.22
CA GLU A 53 -8.63 5.89 3.30
C GLU A 53 -7.87 4.76 4.02
N TYR A 54 -7.86 4.76 5.35
CA TYR A 54 -7.45 3.62 6.15
C TYR A 54 -8.71 2.90 6.59
N ILE A 55 -8.86 1.61 6.26
CA ILE A 55 -9.97 0.80 6.74
C ILE A 55 -9.60 0.27 8.12
N TYR A 56 -10.40 0.62 9.13
CA TYR A 56 -10.21 0.15 10.51
C TYR A 56 -11.04 -1.09 10.81
N THR A 57 -12.17 -1.25 10.11
CA THR A 57 -13.16 -2.28 10.43
C THR A 57 -13.91 -2.73 9.18
N ILE A 58 -14.28 -4.01 9.15
CA ILE A 58 -15.16 -4.61 8.14
C ILE A 58 -16.17 -5.55 8.80
N ALA A 59 -17.33 -5.73 8.18
CA ALA A 59 -18.35 -6.69 8.61
C ALA A 59 -19.17 -7.19 7.42
N TYR A 60 -19.62 -8.45 7.47
CA TYR A 60 -20.61 -8.97 6.51
C TYR A 60 -22.03 -8.74 7.00
N SER A 61 -22.94 -8.45 6.08
CA SER A 61 -24.38 -8.64 6.31
C SER A 61 -24.67 -10.13 6.58
N ARG A 62 -25.76 -10.41 7.30
CA ARG A 62 -26.08 -11.78 7.74
C ARG A 62 -26.34 -12.74 6.58
N ASP A 63 -26.77 -12.22 5.44
CA ASP A 63 -26.99 -12.96 4.19
C ASP A 63 -25.72 -13.10 3.32
N GLY A 64 -24.60 -12.47 3.73
CA GLY A 64 -23.32 -12.51 3.02
C GLY A 64 -23.28 -11.71 1.72
N LYS A 65 -24.36 -11.02 1.33
CA LYS A 65 -24.45 -10.31 0.05
C LYS A 65 -23.83 -8.91 0.08
N THR A 66 -23.70 -8.34 1.27
CA THR A 66 -23.14 -7.00 1.48
C THR A 66 -21.94 -7.08 2.43
N LEU A 67 -20.83 -6.50 2.02
CA LEU A 67 -19.72 -6.22 2.91
C LEU A 67 -19.74 -4.73 3.28
N ILE A 68 -19.48 -4.44 4.54
CA ILE A 68 -19.52 -3.11 5.13
C ILE A 68 -18.11 -2.75 5.54
N SER A 69 -17.64 -1.55 5.22
CA SER A 69 -16.31 -1.09 5.60
C SER A 69 -16.34 0.34 6.14
N ALA A 70 -15.53 0.60 7.17
CA ALA A 70 -15.37 1.94 7.73
C ALA A 70 -13.94 2.17 8.25
N GLY A 71 -13.57 3.43 8.44
CA GLY A 71 -12.25 3.75 8.97
C GLY A 71 -11.96 5.25 9.09
N SER A 72 -10.88 5.73 8.48
CA SER A 72 -10.39 7.11 8.65
C SER A 72 -11.32 8.20 8.08
N THR A 73 -12.37 7.82 7.36
CA THR A 73 -13.38 8.73 6.81
C THR A 73 -14.66 8.67 7.64
N LYS A 74 -15.48 9.71 7.48
CA LYS A 74 -16.77 9.83 8.17
C LYS A 74 -17.88 8.94 7.60
N ASP A 75 -17.66 8.37 6.42
CA ASP A 75 -18.69 7.63 5.71
C ASP A 75 -18.43 6.12 5.79
N ILE A 76 -19.50 5.34 5.83
CA ILE A 76 -19.44 3.87 5.86
C ILE A 76 -19.83 3.37 4.46
N ARG A 77 -18.98 2.55 3.85
CA ARG A 77 -19.19 2.03 2.50
C ARG A 77 -19.84 0.66 2.52
N LEU A 78 -20.75 0.44 1.58
CA LEU A 78 -21.42 -0.83 1.33
C LEU A 78 -20.95 -1.40 -0.01
N TRP A 79 -20.61 -2.68 0.01
CA TRP A 79 -20.06 -3.38 -1.15
C TRP A 79 -20.91 -4.60 -1.44
N ASN A 80 -21.31 -4.76 -2.70
CA ASN A 80 -21.93 -6.00 -3.13
C ASN A 80 -20.86 -7.09 -3.29
N THR A 81 -20.96 -8.18 -2.54
CA THR A 81 -19.91 -9.22 -2.47
C THR A 81 -19.81 -10.06 -3.74
N GLY A 82 -20.91 -10.18 -4.50
CA GLY A 82 -20.95 -10.92 -5.75
C GLY A 82 -20.35 -10.16 -6.95
N SER A 83 -20.55 -8.85 -7.02
CA SER A 83 -20.05 -8.01 -8.12
C SER A 83 -18.74 -7.28 -7.79
N GLY A 84 -18.50 -7.00 -6.51
CA GLY A 84 -17.36 -6.22 -6.03
C GLY A 84 -17.51 -4.72 -6.17
N ARG A 85 -18.67 -4.25 -6.62
CA ARG A 85 -18.96 -2.82 -6.77
C ARG A 85 -19.49 -2.23 -5.47
N GLU A 86 -19.17 -0.97 -5.24
CA GLU A 86 -19.82 -0.17 -4.20
C GLU A 86 -21.32 -0.07 -4.51
N SER A 87 -22.16 -0.48 -3.56
CA SER A 87 -23.62 -0.48 -3.68
C SER A 87 -24.27 0.70 -2.95
N GLY A 88 -23.52 1.39 -2.08
CA GLY A 88 -24.02 2.57 -1.40
C GLY A 88 -23.10 3.10 -0.30
N LEU A 89 -23.50 4.24 0.27
CA LEU A 89 -22.77 4.95 1.32
C LEU A 89 -23.74 5.33 2.45
N LEU A 90 -23.36 5.03 3.69
CA LEU A 90 -24.05 5.53 4.88
C LEU A 90 -23.35 6.81 5.33
N THR A 91 -24.10 7.91 5.32
CA THR A 91 -23.60 9.24 5.70
C THR A 91 -24.28 9.72 6.97
N GLY A 92 -23.56 10.44 7.82
CA GLY A 92 -24.12 11.06 9.02
C GLY A 92 -23.13 11.24 10.16
N HIS A 93 -22.10 10.40 10.25
CA HIS A 93 -20.99 10.69 11.16
C HIS A 93 -20.23 11.94 10.69
N LYS A 94 -19.60 12.63 11.65
CA LYS A 94 -18.84 13.86 11.39
C LYS A 94 -17.34 13.61 11.28
N LEU A 95 -16.86 12.53 11.87
CA LEU A 95 -15.45 12.15 11.94
C LEU A 95 -15.28 10.65 11.64
N ALA A 96 -14.03 10.17 11.68
CA ALA A 96 -13.67 8.78 11.44
C ALA A 96 -14.56 7.78 12.18
N VAL A 97 -14.80 6.62 11.56
CA VAL A 97 -15.61 5.52 12.11
C VAL A 97 -14.67 4.37 12.49
N ASN A 98 -14.52 4.13 13.79
CA ASN A 98 -13.54 3.17 14.33
C ASN A 98 -14.01 1.73 14.25
N LYS A 99 -15.31 1.50 14.43
CA LYS A 99 -15.86 0.14 14.51
C LYS A 99 -17.26 0.07 13.94
N VAL A 100 -17.56 -1.01 13.23
CA VAL A 100 -18.90 -1.37 12.75
C VAL A 100 -19.19 -2.82 13.10
N VAL A 101 -20.43 -3.12 13.44
CA VAL A 101 -20.88 -4.47 13.79
C VAL A 101 -22.33 -4.66 13.35
N VAL A 102 -22.61 -5.81 12.74
CA VAL A 102 -23.99 -6.20 12.38
C VAL A 102 -24.58 -6.98 13.54
N SER A 103 -25.85 -6.72 13.87
CA SER A 103 -26.54 -7.45 14.93
C SER A 103 -26.68 -8.94 14.60
N PRO A 104 -26.71 -9.84 15.59
CA PRO A 104 -26.87 -11.28 15.35
C PRO A 104 -28.10 -11.66 14.51
N ASN A 105 -29.22 -10.94 14.69
CA ASN A 105 -30.44 -11.12 13.89
C ASN A 105 -30.34 -10.51 12.48
N GLY A 106 -29.24 -9.81 12.16
CA GLY A 106 -28.95 -9.22 10.86
C GLY A 106 -29.72 -7.97 10.51
N LYS A 107 -30.61 -7.46 11.38
CA LYS A 107 -31.51 -6.34 11.08
C LYS A 107 -30.90 -4.96 11.32
N LEU A 108 -29.88 -4.88 12.17
CA LEU A 108 -29.24 -3.63 12.56
C LEU A 108 -27.74 -3.66 12.26
N LEU A 109 -27.20 -2.50 11.92
CA LEU A 109 -25.77 -2.18 11.95
C LEU A 109 -25.56 -1.13 13.03
N ALA A 110 -24.55 -1.30 13.88
CA ALA A 110 -24.06 -0.26 14.76
C ALA A 110 -22.71 0.26 14.26
N SER A 111 -22.51 1.56 14.31
CA SER A 111 -21.24 2.21 13.98
C SER A 111 -20.79 3.17 15.08
N ALA A 112 -19.53 3.08 15.48
CA ALA A 112 -18.89 3.91 16.51
C ALA A 112 -17.84 4.83 15.89
N SER A 113 -17.85 6.12 16.28
CA SER A 113 -17.05 7.17 15.63
C SER A 113 -16.28 8.05 16.61
N ASN A 114 -15.25 8.72 16.10
CA ASN A 114 -14.54 9.81 16.75
C ASN A 114 -15.43 11.02 17.05
N ASP A 115 -16.62 11.11 16.44
CA ASP A 115 -17.57 12.19 16.73
C ASP A 115 -18.34 12.02 18.05
N GLY A 116 -18.01 10.98 18.84
CA GLY A 116 -18.62 10.70 20.14
C GLY A 116 -20.01 10.06 20.06
N THR A 117 -20.43 9.59 18.88
CA THR A 117 -21.75 8.98 18.70
C THR A 117 -21.67 7.54 18.22
N VAL A 118 -22.64 6.73 18.68
CA VAL A 118 -22.98 5.46 18.05
C VAL A 118 -24.19 5.70 17.16
N ARG A 119 -24.17 5.21 15.92
CA ARG A 119 -25.35 5.24 15.04
C ARG A 119 -25.86 3.84 14.78
N LEU A 120 -27.19 3.69 14.80
CA LEU A 120 -27.87 2.46 14.44
C LEU A 120 -28.53 2.62 13.08
N TRP A 121 -28.32 1.65 12.20
CA TRP A 121 -28.82 1.64 10.83
C TRP A 121 -29.64 0.39 10.60
N ASP A 122 -30.73 0.53 9.86
CA ASP A 122 -31.49 -0.60 9.34
C ASP A 122 -30.72 -1.25 8.18
N THR A 123 -30.50 -2.56 8.20
CA THR A 123 -29.69 -3.24 7.17
C THR A 123 -30.46 -3.57 5.89
N GLN A 124 -31.79 -3.47 5.91
CA GLN A 124 -32.63 -3.72 4.74
C GLN A 124 -32.73 -2.47 3.86
N THR A 125 -32.85 -1.30 4.48
CA THR A 125 -33.05 0.00 3.84
C THR A 125 -31.81 0.89 3.90
N TRP A 126 -30.82 0.53 4.74
CA TRP A 126 -29.60 1.30 4.97
C TRP A 126 -29.86 2.72 5.51
N ARG A 127 -30.99 2.93 6.17
CA ARG A 127 -31.35 4.22 6.79
C ARG A 127 -30.92 4.27 8.25
N ALA A 128 -30.50 5.45 8.70
CA ALA A 128 -30.23 5.69 10.11
C ALA A 128 -31.55 5.63 10.89
N LEU A 129 -31.57 4.83 11.96
CA LEU A 129 -32.68 4.73 12.91
C LEU A 129 -32.42 5.62 14.12
N HIS A 130 -31.23 5.50 14.71
CA HIS A 130 -30.88 6.21 15.95
C HIS A 130 -29.48 6.82 15.88
N THR A 131 -29.29 7.94 16.56
CA THR A 131 -27.97 8.52 16.88
C THR A 131 -27.85 8.61 18.39
N LEU A 132 -27.13 7.65 18.97
CA LEU A 132 -26.93 7.51 20.41
C LEU A 132 -25.84 8.48 20.85
N LYS A 133 -26.22 9.47 21.65
CA LYS A 133 -25.33 10.49 22.22
C LYS A 133 -25.18 10.24 23.72
N GLY A 134 -23.96 10.34 24.23
CA GLY A 134 -23.68 10.14 25.65
C GLY A 134 -22.19 10.13 25.97
N HIS A 135 -21.36 9.68 25.04
CA HIS A 135 -19.91 9.79 25.16
C HIS A 135 -19.42 11.21 24.88
N GLU A 136 -18.40 11.65 25.62
CA GLU A 136 -17.81 13.00 25.48
C GLU A 136 -16.59 13.00 24.55
N GLN A 137 -16.06 11.82 24.25
CA GLN A 137 -14.87 11.63 23.41
C GLN A 137 -15.10 10.50 22.40
N GLU A 138 -14.04 10.20 21.64
CA GLU A 138 -14.04 9.22 20.57
C GLU A 138 -14.43 7.81 21.06
N ILE A 139 -15.32 7.15 20.32
CA ILE A 139 -15.76 5.79 20.63
C ILE A 139 -14.88 4.79 19.87
N ASN A 140 -14.23 3.89 20.60
CA ASN A 140 -13.24 2.96 20.03
C ASN A 140 -13.84 1.59 19.69
N ALA A 141 -14.88 1.18 20.42
CA ALA A 141 -15.47 -0.15 20.27
C ALA A 141 -16.99 -0.13 20.44
N VAL A 142 -17.66 -1.03 19.71
CA VAL A 142 -19.09 -1.27 19.80
C VAL A 142 -19.39 -2.75 19.59
N ALA A 143 -20.39 -3.29 20.29
CA ALA A 143 -20.87 -4.66 20.15
C ALA A 143 -22.39 -4.75 20.37
N PHE A 144 -23.02 -5.77 19.79
CA PHE A 144 -24.42 -6.13 20.08
C PHE A 144 -24.48 -7.28 21.10
N SER A 145 -25.56 -7.31 21.88
CA SER A 145 -25.96 -8.52 22.61
C SER A 145 -26.35 -9.64 21.64
N SER A 146 -26.23 -10.89 22.09
CA SER A 146 -26.55 -12.09 21.33
C SER A 146 -28.02 -12.12 20.89
N ASP A 147 -28.92 -11.61 21.74
CA ASP A 147 -30.34 -11.41 21.44
C ASP A 147 -30.65 -10.17 20.56
N SER A 148 -29.62 -9.39 20.18
CA SER A 148 -29.72 -8.15 19.39
C SER A 148 -30.52 -7.00 20.02
N ARG A 149 -30.90 -7.08 21.30
CA ARG A 149 -31.70 -6.05 21.97
C ARG A 149 -30.87 -4.91 22.54
N PHE A 150 -29.58 -5.11 22.78
CA PHE A 150 -28.71 -4.13 23.39
C PHE A 150 -27.48 -3.85 22.54
N VAL A 151 -26.98 -2.63 22.66
CA VAL A 151 -25.70 -2.18 22.09
C VAL A 151 -24.84 -1.68 23.23
N VAL A 152 -23.57 -2.07 23.25
CA VAL A 152 -22.58 -1.56 24.19
C VAL A 152 -21.49 -0.84 23.42
N SER A 153 -20.97 0.27 23.96
CA SER A 153 -19.77 0.91 23.44
C SER A 153 -18.79 1.35 24.53
N GLY A 154 -17.52 1.42 24.14
CA GLY A 154 -16.42 1.89 24.98
C GLY A 154 -15.66 3.04 24.31
N SER A 155 -15.27 4.03 25.12
CA SER A 155 -14.76 5.32 24.63
C SER A 155 -13.47 5.77 25.32
N THR A 156 -12.84 6.77 24.70
CA THR A 156 -11.66 7.48 25.24
C THR A 156 -11.98 8.29 26.48
N ASP A 157 -13.26 8.60 26.72
CA ASP A 157 -13.74 9.16 27.99
C ASP A 157 -13.71 8.17 29.17
N LYS A 158 -13.25 6.92 28.95
CA LYS A 158 -13.10 5.84 29.94
C LYS A 158 -14.42 5.21 30.38
N MET A 159 -15.53 5.58 29.75
CA MET A 159 -16.86 5.06 30.04
C MET A 159 -17.19 3.86 29.15
N VAL A 160 -18.06 3.01 29.68
CA VAL A 160 -18.77 1.98 28.90
C VAL A 160 -20.25 2.24 29.06
N LEU A 161 -20.95 2.39 27.94
CA LEU A 161 -22.38 2.72 27.93
C LEU A 161 -23.15 1.61 27.22
N VAL A 162 -24.35 1.31 27.70
CA VAL A 162 -25.25 0.30 27.12
C VAL A 162 -26.58 0.93 26.78
N TRP A 163 -27.05 0.71 25.55
CA TRP A 163 -28.33 1.22 25.06
C TRP A 163 -29.26 0.11 24.63
N ASN A 164 -30.55 0.39 24.68
CA ASN A 164 -31.55 -0.39 23.98
C ASN A 164 -31.43 -0.15 22.47
N ALA A 165 -31.25 -1.22 21.70
CA ALA A 165 -31.05 -1.14 20.25
C ALA A 165 -32.30 -0.69 19.49
N LEU A 166 -33.50 -0.91 20.04
CA LEU A 166 -34.77 -0.56 19.41
C LEU A 166 -35.20 0.87 19.74
N SER A 167 -35.14 1.28 21.01
CA SER A 167 -35.55 2.63 21.43
C SER A 167 -34.44 3.67 21.33
N GLY A 168 -33.17 3.24 21.37
CA GLY A 168 -32.01 4.14 21.44
C GLY A 168 -31.76 4.74 22.83
N GLU A 169 -32.50 4.29 23.84
CA GLU A 169 -32.38 4.80 25.20
C GLU A 169 -31.15 4.22 25.92
N LEU A 170 -30.49 5.06 26.70
CA LEU A 170 -29.38 4.65 27.56
C LEU A 170 -29.94 3.83 28.75
N ILE A 171 -29.42 2.62 28.91
CA ILE A 171 -29.82 1.67 29.96
C ILE A 171 -28.81 1.70 31.11
N HIS A 172 -27.52 1.56 30.81
CA HIS A 172 -26.46 1.53 31.83
C HIS A 172 -25.28 2.44 31.44
N SER A 173 -24.64 2.99 32.47
CA SER A 173 -23.37 3.70 32.36
C SER A 173 -22.38 3.15 33.37
N PHE A 174 -21.31 2.53 32.88
CA PHE A 174 -20.29 1.91 33.72
C PHE A 174 -19.04 2.79 33.80
N VAL A 175 -18.59 3.03 35.04
CA VAL A 175 -17.37 3.76 35.38
C VAL A 175 -16.39 2.78 36.03
N GLY A 176 -15.12 2.80 35.61
CA GLY A 176 -14.08 2.05 36.33
C GLY A 176 -12.75 1.90 35.58
N HIS A 177 -12.71 2.16 34.27
CA HIS A 177 -11.44 2.22 33.55
C HIS A 177 -10.67 3.51 33.91
N THR A 178 -9.34 3.40 34.03
CA THR A 178 -8.48 4.56 34.35
C THR A 178 -7.88 5.21 33.10
N ARG A 179 -7.92 4.48 31.97
CA ARG A 179 -7.51 4.92 30.63
C ARG A 179 -8.59 4.56 29.61
N LEU A 180 -8.37 4.91 28.34
CA LEU A 180 -9.36 4.71 27.28
C LEU A 180 -9.79 3.23 27.17
N VAL A 181 -11.08 3.02 26.93
CA VAL A 181 -11.66 1.69 26.66
C VAL A 181 -11.45 1.39 25.18
N ALA A 182 -10.83 0.24 24.88
CA ALA A 182 -10.44 -0.14 23.52
C ALA A 182 -11.27 -1.31 22.96
N ALA A 183 -11.88 -2.14 23.81
CA ALA A 183 -12.76 -3.22 23.37
C ALA A 183 -13.90 -3.45 24.36
N VAL A 184 -15.05 -3.90 23.84
CA VAL A 184 -16.24 -4.28 24.61
C VAL A 184 -16.88 -5.53 23.99
N ALA A 185 -17.52 -6.36 24.80
CA ALA A 185 -18.30 -7.51 24.35
C ALA A 185 -19.40 -7.87 25.36
N PHE A 186 -20.47 -8.51 24.87
CA PHE A 186 -21.46 -9.19 25.73
C PHE A 186 -21.06 -10.65 25.93
N SER A 187 -21.36 -11.21 27.10
CA SER A 187 -21.32 -12.66 27.28
C SER A 187 -22.37 -13.35 26.40
N PRO A 188 -22.17 -14.62 26.01
CA PRO A 188 -23.13 -15.34 25.15
C PRO A 188 -24.55 -15.45 25.71
N ASP A 189 -24.71 -15.36 27.03
CA ASP A 189 -25.99 -15.37 27.73
C ASP A 189 -26.59 -13.97 27.97
N ASP A 190 -25.93 -12.92 27.48
CA ASP A 190 -26.28 -11.50 27.61
C ASP A 190 -26.41 -10.98 29.05
N ARG A 191 -25.92 -11.73 30.04
CA ARG A 191 -25.96 -11.33 31.46
C ARG A 191 -24.82 -10.40 31.86
N LEU A 192 -23.71 -10.45 31.14
CA LEU A 192 -22.50 -9.70 31.43
C LEU A 192 -22.08 -8.84 30.24
N VAL A 193 -21.51 -7.69 30.58
CA VAL A 193 -20.67 -6.91 29.66
C VAL A 193 -19.24 -7.05 30.15
N VAL A 194 -18.30 -7.22 29.23
CA VAL A 194 -16.88 -7.11 29.49
C VAL A 194 -16.29 -5.97 28.70
N SER A 195 -15.36 -5.24 29.30
CA SER A 195 -14.64 -4.15 28.66
C SER A 195 -13.16 -4.22 28.96
N SER A 196 -12.33 -3.78 28.03
CA SER A 196 -10.89 -3.72 28.24
C SER A 196 -10.30 -2.44 27.66
N GLY A 197 -9.19 -2.02 28.26
CA GLY A 197 -8.61 -0.71 27.98
C GLY A 197 -7.09 -0.68 28.04
N TRP A 198 -6.57 0.54 27.86
CA TRP A 198 -5.13 0.81 27.91
C TRP A 198 -4.56 0.85 29.33
N ASP A 199 -5.41 0.64 30.33
CA ASP A 199 -5.04 0.38 31.72
C ASP A 199 -4.68 -1.10 31.99
N SER A 200 -4.67 -1.92 30.93
CA SER A 200 -4.31 -3.35 30.98
C SER A 200 -5.27 -4.20 31.82
N GLN A 201 -6.49 -3.70 32.06
CA GLN A 201 -7.53 -4.40 32.82
C GLN A 201 -8.67 -4.86 31.90
N ILE A 202 -9.32 -5.95 32.29
CA ILE A 202 -10.63 -6.35 31.77
C ILE A 202 -11.64 -6.19 32.90
N ASN A 203 -12.61 -5.31 32.75
CA ASN A 203 -13.67 -5.11 33.73
C ASN A 203 -14.91 -5.91 33.35
N ILE A 204 -15.60 -6.45 34.35
CA ILE A 204 -16.79 -7.29 34.20
C ILE A 204 -17.97 -6.57 34.87
N TRP A 205 -19.05 -6.40 34.12
CA TRP A 205 -20.24 -5.65 34.50
C TRP A 205 -21.47 -6.52 34.43
N SER A 206 -22.38 -6.37 35.39
CA SER A 206 -23.66 -7.08 35.42
C SER A 206 -24.74 -6.27 34.68
N MET A 207 -25.39 -6.89 33.70
CA MET A 207 -26.54 -6.28 33.00
C MET A 207 -27.79 -6.19 33.86
N GLU A 208 -27.91 -7.06 34.87
CA GLU A 208 -29.05 -7.09 35.80
C GLU A 208 -28.97 -5.94 36.81
N THR A 209 -27.79 -5.73 37.41
CA THR A 209 -27.63 -4.75 38.50
C THR A 209 -27.10 -3.39 38.05
N GLY A 210 -26.53 -3.29 36.85
CA GLY A 210 -25.89 -2.07 36.38
C GLY A 210 -24.54 -1.78 37.07
N ASN A 211 -23.96 -2.75 37.78
CA ASN A 211 -22.74 -2.55 38.57
C ASN A 211 -21.56 -3.40 38.07
N GLY A 212 -20.34 -2.92 38.36
CA GLY A 212 -19.11 -3.69 38.18
C GLY A 212 -19.01 -4.79 39.22
N ILE A 213 -18.80 -6.03 38.78
CA ILE A 213 -18.72 -7.21 39.67
C ILE A 213 -17.31 -7.75 39.85
N GLY A 214 -16.35 -7.30 39.02
CA GLY A 214 -14.94 -7.64 39.17
C GLY A 214 -14.08 -7.22 37.98
N SER A 215 -12.79 -7.50 38.07
CA SER A 215 -11.81 -7.23 37.02
C SER A 215 -10.81 -8.37 36.89
N LEU A 216 -10.27 -8.57 35.69
CA LEU A 216 -9.16 -9.48 35.40
C LEU A 216 -7.92 -8.65 35.08
N THR A 217 -6.81 -9.05 35.68
CA THR A 217 -5.49 -8.39 35.53
C THR A 217 -4.44 -9.42 35.14
N GLY A 218 -3.39 -8.99 34.45
CA GLY A 218 -2.27 -9.88 34.08
C GLY A 218 -1.72 -9.65 32.68
N HIS A 219 -2.37 -8.81 31.87
CA HIS A 219 -1.75 -8.35 30.62
C HIS A 219 -0.64 -7.33 30.92
N PRO A 220 0.51 -7.40 30.21
CA PRO A 220 1.61 -6.45 30.40
C PRO A 220 1.33 -5.06 29.82
N ASN A 221 0.36 -4.96 28.89
CA ASN A 221 0.07 -3.78 28.10
C ASN A 221 -1.43 -3.66 27.82
N GLY A 222 -1.82 -2.51 27.26
CA GLY A 222 -3.20 -2.21 26.87
C GLY A 222 -3.84 -3.30 26.00
N ILE A 223 -5.05 -3.69 26.37
CA ILE A 223 -5.82 -4.74 25.72
C ILE A 223 -6.72 -4.07 24.68
N HIS A 224 -6.63 -4.49 23.42
CA HIS A 224 -7.31 -3.83 22.30
C HIS A 224 -8.37 -4.70 21.62
N LYS A 225 -8.50 -5.97 22.03
CA LYS A 225 -9.51 -6.88 21.49
C LYS A 225 -10.01 -7.86 22.54
N LEU A 226 -11.32 -8.12 22.49
CA LEU A 226 -12.04 -9.11 23.28
C LEU A 226 -12.92 -9.94 22.35
N CYS A 227 -13.00 -11.24 22.59
CA CYS A 227 -13.88 -12.14 21.83
C CYS A 227 -14.30 -13.30 22.73
N PHE A 228 -15.60 -13.50 22.89
CA PHE A 228 -16.11 -14.72 23.52
C PHE A 228 -16.10 -15.87 22.53
N LEU A 229 -15.68 -17.03 23.01
CA LEU A 229 -15.78 -18.26 22.25
C LEU A 229 -17.23 -18.75 22.26
N PRO A 230 -17.89 -18.86 21.09
CA PRO A 230 -19.33 -19.16 21.02
C PRO A 230 -19.74 -20.49 21.66
N ARG A 231 -18.81 -21.46 21.72
CA ARG A 231 -19.07 -22.82 22.21
C ARG A 231 -18.79 -23.00 23.70
N THR A 232 -17.69 -22.43 24.20
CA THR A 232 -17.21 -22.65 25.57
C THR A 232 -17.58 -21.51 26.51
N GLY A 233 -17.89 -20.31 25.98
CA GLY A 233 -18.16 -19.11 26.77
C GLY A 233 -16.91 -18.52 27.42
N GLU A 234 -15.72 -19.07 27.15
CA GLU A 234 -14.45 -18.51 27.60
C GLU A 234 -14.14 -17.22 26.84
N LEU A 235 -13.41 -16.31 27.49
CA LEU A 235 -13.04 -15.03 26.92
C LEU A 235 -11.62 -15.08 26.38
N LEU A 236 -11.44 -14.69 25.13
CA LEU A 236 -10.16 -14.41 24.53
C LEU A 236 -9.87 -12.91 24.58
N SER A 237 -8.70 -12.53 25.08
CA SER A 237 -8.24 -11.14 25.13
C SER A 237 -6.87 -10.98 24.51
N VAL A 238 -6.64 -9.81 23.88
CA VAL A 238 -5.38 -9.54 23.17
C VAL A 238 -4.82 -8.19 23.55
N SER A 239 -3.55 -8.18 23.97
CA SER A 239 -2.75 -6.96 24.12
C SER A 239 -1.61 -6.94 23.11
N TYR A 240 -1.21 -5.74 22.68
CA TYR A 240 -0.08 -5.54 21.77
C TYR A 240 0.98 -4.67 22.44
N ASP A 241 2.21 -5.18 22.49
CA ASP A 241 3.38 -4.44 22.93
C ASP A 241 4.03 -3.75 21.73
N ARG A 242 3.93 -2.42 21.67
CA ARG A 242 4.53 -1.64 20.58
C ARG A 242 6.06 -1.60 20.66
N PHE A 243 6.65 -1.77 21.84
CA PHE A 243 8.10 -1.72 22.05
C PHE A 243 8.76 -3.06 21.74
N ARG A 244 8.16 -4.16 22.19
CA ARG A 244 8.64 -5.52 21.93
C ARG A 244 8.13 -6.10 20.60
N LYS A 245 7.22 -5.40 19.92
CA LYS A 245 6.51 -5.83 18.71
C LYS A 245 5.77 -7.17 18.85
N SER A 246 5.49 -7.59 20.09
CA SER A 246 4.85 -8.87 20.39
C SER A 246 3.43 -8.66 20.90
N SER A 247 2.55 -9.60 20.57
CA SER A 247 1.21 -9.67 21.12
C SER A 247 1.13 -10.72 22.22
N ASN A 248 0.26 -10.47 23.19
CA ASN A 248 -0.07 -11.41 24.24
C ASN A 248 -1.57 -11.72 24.17
N VAL A 249 -1.89 -13.01 24.02
CA VAL A 249 -3.26 -13.52 24.00
C VAL A 249 -3.46 -14.32 25.27
N LYS A 250 -4.56 -14.06 25.96
CA LYS A 250 -4.96 -14.82 27.14
C LYS A 250 -6.35 -15.39 26.93
N LEU A 251 -6.54 -16.61 27.44
CA LEU A 251 -7.82 -17.28 27.52
C LEU A 251 -8.27 -17.28 28.98
N TRP A 252 -9.50 -16.86 29.23
CA TRP A 252 -10.05 -16.68 30.57
C TRP A 252 -11.34 -17.46 30.77
N ASP A 253 -11.47 -18.02 31.96
CA ASP A 253 -12.77 -18.37 32.52
C ASP A 253 -13.29 -17.14 33.28
N ILE A 254 -14.36 -16.55 32.77
CA ILE A 254 -14.97 -15.34 33.35
C ILE A 254 -15.70 -15.65 34.65
N SER A 255 -16.33 -16.83 34.74
CA SER A 255 -17.07 -17.26 35.93
C SER A 255 -16.11 -17.54 37.08
N ALA A 256 -15.00 -18.23 36.80
CA ALA A 256 -13.94 -18.51 37.78
C ALA A 256 -12.94 -17.35 37.96
N ARG A 257 -13.02 -16.30 37.13
CA ARG A 257 -12.11 -15.15 37.09
C ARG A 257 -10.64 -15.55 36.99
N LYS A 258 -10.36 -16.58 36.21
CA LYS A 258 -9.05 -17.22 36.17
C LYS A 258 -8.50 -17.28 34.75
N GLU A 259 -7.21 -17.01 34.62
CA GLU A 259 -6.46 -17.30 33.40
C GLU A 259 -6.36 -18.81 33.21
N LEU A 260 -6.85 -19.30 32.07
CA LEU A 260 -6.75 -20.70 31.68
C LEU A 260 -5.46 -20.97 30.91
N ASN A 261 -5.11 -20.07 29.99
CA ASN A 261 -3.91 -20.20 29.18
C ASN A 261 -3.44 -18.84 28.65
N SER A 262 -2.16 -18.74 28.29
CA SER A 262 -1.61 -17.58 27.63
C SER A 262 -0.52 -17.90 26.62
N LEU A 263 -0.50 -17.05 25.60
CA LEU A 263 0.39 -17.14 24.46
C LEU A 263 1.02 -15.77 24.28
N THR A 264 2.33 -15.76 24.12
CA THR A 264 3.05 -14.59 23.63
C THR A 264 3.63 -14.94 22.27
N GLY A 265 3.41 -14.09 21.28
CA GLY A 265 3.91 -14.31 19.94
C GLY A 265 3.74 -13.08 19.06
N ASP A 266 4.38 -13.12 17.92
CA ASP A 266 4.40 -12.01 16.97
C ASP A 266 3.18 -12.14 16.04
N PHE A 267 2.08 -11.46 16.39
CA PHE A 267 0.89 -11.31 15.56
C PHE A 267 0.21 -9.96 15.82
N TYR A 268 -0.40 -9.35 14.79
CA TYR A 268 -0.99 -8.01 14.82
C TYR A 268 -2.51 -8.00 14.94
N ASN A 269 -3.18 -9.08 14.56
CA ASN A 269 -4.64 -9.17 14.59
C ASN A 269 -5.06 -10.63 14.70
N ILE A 270 -6.17 -10.89 15.39
CA ILE A 270 -6.75 -12.22 15.55
C ILE A 270 -8.26 -12.11 15.47
N GLU A 271 -8.94 -12.99 14.75
CA GLU A 271 -10.40 -13.01 14.63
C GLU A 271 -10.88 -14.46 14.74
N VAL A 272 -11.97 -14.68 15.47
CA VAL A 272 -12.63 -15.98 15.58
C VAL A 272 -13.91 -15.93 14.74
N SER A 273 -14.19 -16.96 13.97
CA SER A 273 -15.45 -17.04 13.21
C SER A 273 -16.65 -17.13 14.14
N GLN A 274 -17.82 -16.70 13.65
CA GLN A 274 -19.06 -16.64 14.46
C GLN A 274 -19.50 -18.01 15.00
N ASN A 275 -19.17 -19.11 14.31
CA ASN A 275 -19.44 -20.48 14.77
C ASN A 275 -18.35 -21.05 15.71
N GLY A 276 -17.26 -20.30 15.93
CA GLY A 276 -16.11 -20.71 16.74
C GLY A 276 -15.16 -21.71 16.06
N ASN A 277 -15.37 -22.04 14.79
CA ASN A 277 -14.63 -23.11 14.11
C ASN A 277 -13.34 -22.66 13.42
N TYR A 278 -13.15 -21.37 13.22
CA TYR A 278 -12.00 -20.84 12.48
C TYR A 278 -11.31 -19.73 13.27
N LEU A 279 -9.98 -19.75 13.26
CA LEU A 279 -9.14 -18.68 13.78
C LEU A 279 -8.39 -18.06 12.61
N ALA A 280 -8.54 -16.75 12.41
CA ALA A 280 -7.67 -15.99 11.53
C ALA A 280 -6.63 -15.24 12.37
N ILE A 281 -5.35 -15.36 12.02
CA ILE A 281 -4.23 -14.65 12.65
C ILE A 281 -3.46 -13.89 11.56
N ALA A 282 -3.19 -12.61 11.79
CA ALA A 282 -2.25 -11.83 10.99
C ALA A 282 -0.91 -11.72 11.72
N LYS A 283 0.19 -12.13 11.10
CA LYS A 283 1.56 -12.02 11.63
C LYS A 283 2.28 -10.75 11.16
N PRO A 284 3.38 -10.31 11.82
CA PRO A 284 4.10 -9.10 11.43
C PRO A 284 4.79 -9.12 10.08
N ASN A 285 5.13 -10.31 9.61
CA ASN A 285 5.59 -10.57 8.25
C ASN A 285 4.46 -10.50 7.20
N ARG A 286 3.26 -10.02 7.56
CA ARG A 286 2.06 -9.89 6.72
C ARG A 286 1.45 -11.23 6.29
N GLN A 287 1.91 -12.33 6.86
CA GLN A 287 1.29 -13.63 6.69
C GLN A 287 -0.07 -13.65 7.39
N ILE A 288 -1.06 -14.25 6.72
CA ILE A 288 -2.37 -14.55 7.26
C ILE A 288 -2.43 -16.05 7.42
N MET A 289 -2.79 -16.51 8.61
CA MET A 289 -3.04 -17.92 8.88
C MET A 289 -4.50 -18.10 9.24
N VAL A 290 -5.16 -19.06 8.61
CA VAL A 290 -6.50 -19.51 9.01
C VAL A 290 -6.42 -20.96 9.41
N SER A 291 -6.82 -21.24 10.65
CA SER A 291 -6.75 -22.57 11.22
C SER A 291 -8.13 -23.06 11.62
N HIS A 292 -8.40 -24.36 11.37
CA HIS A 292 -9.60 -25.02 11.87
C HIS A 292 -9.46 -25.30 13.36
N ILE A 293 -10.48 -24.96 14.11
CA ILE A 293 -10.61 -25.15 15.54
C ILE A 293 -11.79 -26.08 15.78
N ASN A 294 -11.51 -27.34 16.13
CA ASN A 294 -12.57 -28.27 16.51
C ASN A 294 -13.13 -27.92 17.92
N ASP A 295 -12.24 -27.43 18.78
CA ASP A 295 -12.51 -26.99 20.14
C ASP A 295 -11.33 -26.10 20.59
N LEU A 296 -11.58 -24.89 21.10
CA LEU A 296 -10.54 -23.95 21.52
C LEU A 296 -10.29 -24.09 23.03
N SER A 297 -10.25 -25.31 23.54
CA SER A 297 -9.91 -25.60 24.93
C SER A 297 -8.44 -25.31 25.23
N ALA A 298 -8.08 -25.27 26.52
CA ALA A 298 -6.69 -25.07 26.97
C ALA A 298 -5.68 -26.00 26.27
N LYS A 299 -6.10 -27.21 25.86
CA LYS A 299 -5.31 -28.18 25.09
C LYS A 299 -5.00 -27.70 23.67
N THR A 300 -5.97 -27.13 22.97
CA THR A 300 -5.81 -26.61 21.61
C THR A 300 -5.04 -25.30 21.59
N PHE A 301 -5.15 -24.48 22.64
CA PHE A 301 -4.34 -23.29 22.82
C PHE A 301 -2.84 -23.61 22.99
N GLY A 302 -2.51 -24.76 23.60
CA GLY A 302 -1.15 -25.30 23.62
C GLY A 302 -0.63 -25.75 22.24
N GLN A 303 -1.51 -26.27 21.37
CA GLN A 303 -1.16 -26.57 19.97
C GLN A 303 -0.93 -25.29 19.16
N LEU A 304 -1.75 -24.26 19.38
CA LEU A 304 -1.56 -22.93 18.79
C LEU A 304 -0.20 -22.35 19.17
N LYS A 305 0.21 -22.52 20.44
CA LYS A 305 1.54 -22.13 20.93
C LYS A 305 2.66 -22.87 20.18
N ALA A 306 2.48 -24.15 19.87
CA ALA A 306 3.45 -24.93 19.09
C ALA A 306 3.51 -24.48 17.62
N GLU A 307 2.36 -24.28 16.94
CA GLU A 307 2.28 -23.81 15.54
C GLU A 307 2.84 -22.39 15.37
N ILE A 308 2.70 -21.54 16.38
CA ILE A 308 3.23 -20.17 16.37
C ILE A 308 4.73 -20.13 16.73
N ALA A 309 5.20 -21.08 17.54
CA ALA A 309 6.59 -21.15 18.00
C ALA A 309 7.52 -21.96 17.09
N GLN A 310 7.03 -22.65 16.05
CA GLN A 310 7.90 -23.36 15.10
C GLN A 310 8.88 -22.36 14.45
N PRO A 311 10.20 -22.52 14.67
CA PRO A 311 11.21 -21.88 13.84
C PRO A 311 11.12 -22.52 12.45
N GLU A 312 11.31 -21.71 11.41
CA GLU A 312 11.57 -22.25 10.09
C GLU A 312 12.88 -23.05 10.16
N ASP A 313 12.84 -24.38 10.08
CA ASP A 313 14.01 -25.10 9.55
C ASP A 313 13.75 -26.52 9.01
N GLN A 314 14.41 -26.77 7.87
CA GLN A 314 14.94 -28.03 7.33
C GLN A 314 14.01 -29.23 7.04
N GLY A 315 13.55 -29.29 5.78
CA GLY A 315 13.25 -30.53 5.07
C GLY A 315 14.34 -30.88 4.05
N LYS A 316 15.58 -31.09 4.52
CA LYS A 316 16.62 -31.84 3.79
C LYS A 316 17.23 -32.87 4.73
N GLU A 317 17.38 -34.07 4.18
CA GLU A 317 18.13 -35.24 4.65
C GLU A 317 17.48 -36.14 5.71
N SER A 318 16.97 -37.27 5.20
CA SER A 318 17.43 -38.57 5.68
C SER A 318 17.58 -39.52 4.48
N ALA A 319 18.74 -39.48 3.84
CA ALA A 319 19.21 -40.56 2.98
C ALA A 319 20.48 -41.13 3.61
N GLU A 320 20.42 -42.41 3.98
CA GLU A 320 21.49 -43.43 3.97
C GLU A 320 21.27 -44.43 5.12
N ASN A 321 20.73 -45.60 4.78
CA ASN A 321 21.50 -46.85 4.72
C ASN A 321 20.57 -48.08 4.61
N GLY A 322 20.93 -49.01 3.73
CA GLY A 322 20.52 -50.42 3.84
C GLY A 322 19.71 -51.02 2.68
N THR A 323 20.41 -51.30 1.58
CA THR A 323 20.43 -52.59 0.84
C THR A 323 19.13 -53.35 0.49
N GLU A 324 19.07 -53.65 -0.82
CA GLU A 324 18.60 -54.89 -1.49
C GLU A 324 17.15 -55.02 -1.99
N ASN A 325 17.06 -55.07 -3.33
CA ASN A 325 16.24 -55.91 -4.22
C ASN A 325 14.79 -56.23 -3.81
N ASP A 326 13.80 -55.87 -4.64
CA ASP A 326 13.36 -56.70 -5.77
C ASP A 326 12.13 -56.08 -6.48
N ASP A 327 11.90 -56.54 -7.70
CA ASP A 327 10.92 -56.12 -8.70
C ASP A 327 9.47 -55.82 -8.23
N ARG A 328 8.89 -54.73 -8.79
CA ARG A 328 7.64 -54.78 -9.61
C ARG A 328 7.20 -53.40 -10.13
N LYS A 329 7.18 -53.29 -11.46
CA LYS A 329 6.42 -52.30 -12.25
C LYS A 329 4.96 -52.22 -11.81
N VAL A 330 4.40 -51.02 -11.61
CA VAL A 330 3.15 -50.54 -12.24
C VAL A 330 3.18 -49.00 -12.30
N ALA A 331 2.82 -48.46 -13.45
CA ALA A 331 2.87 -47.05 -13.84
C ALA A 331 1.96 -46.11 -13.02
N ALA A 332 2.46 -44.90 -12.72
CA ALA A 332 1.64 -43.74 -12.40
C ALA A 332 1.48 -42.85 -13.65
N PRO A 333 0.29 -42.34 -13.96
CA PRO A 333 0.02 -41.54 -15.15
C PRO A 333 0.59 -40.12 -15.04
N ARG A 334 0.94 -39.59 -16.22
CA ARG A 334 1.44 -38.24 -16.51
C ARG A 334 0.69 -37.16 -15.72
N ARG A 335 1.44 -36.25 -15.08
CA ARG A 335 0.93 -34.95 -14.63
C ARG A 335 0.40 -34.21 -15.85
N HIS A 336 -0.89 -33.92 -15.87
CA HIS A 336 -1.45 -32.90 -16.74
C HIS A 336 -0.97 -31.54 -16.26
N ASP A 337 -0.10 -30.92 -17.05
CA ASP A 337 0.09 -29.48 -17.12
C ASP A 337 -1.28 -28.84 -17.39
N ASN A 338 -1.87 -28.21 -16.38
CA ASN A 338 -2.90 -27.21 -16.61
C ASN A 338 -2.22 -25.84 -16.61
N ARG A 339 -1.60 -25.52 -17.75
CA ARG A 339 -1.42 -24.14 -18.18
C ARG A 339 -2.81 -23.53 -18.31
N TYR A 340 -3.06 -22.41 -17.64
CA TYR A 340 -4.17 -21.55 -18.01
C TYR A 340 -3.85 -21.00 -19.40
N GLU A 341 -4.61 -21.41 -20.41
CA GLU A 341 -4.67 -20.74 -21.70
C GLU A 341 -5.34 -19.37 -21.50
N LEU A 342 -4.52 -18.39 -21.14
CA LEU A 342 -4.74 -16.97 -21.43
C LEU A 342 -3.79 -16.64 -22.59
N GLY A 343 -4.36 -16.19 -23.70
CA GLY A 343 -3.69 -16.09 -25.00
C GLY A 343 -2.30 -15.47 -25.01
N ASP A 344 -1.49 -15.97 -25.93
CA ASP A 344 -0.11 -15.65 -26.25
C ASP A 344 0.14 -14.16 -26.59
N VAL A 345 0.28 -13.25 -25.61
CA VAL A 345 0.66 -11.85 -25.93
C VAL A 345 1.73 -11.22 -25.03
N PHE A 346 2.08 -11.76 -23.85
CA PHE A 346 2.99 -11.02 -22.96
C PHE A 346 4.21 -11.85 -22.51
N GLU A 347 5.39 -11.37 -22.92
CA GLU A 347 6.73 -11.95 -22.65
C GLU A 347 7.09 -11.96 -21.16
N PRO A 348 8.04 -12.83 -20.74
CA PRO A 348 8.47 -12.94 -19.35
C PRO A 348 8.95 -11.60 -18.78
N THR A 349 8.53 -11.32 -17.55
CA THR A 349 9.03 -10.17 -16.79
C THR A 349 10.46 -10.45 -16.33
N GLN A 350 11.38 -9.56 -16.66
CA GLN A 350 12.78 -9.71 -16.26
C GLN A 350 13.03 -8.99 -14.94
N VAL A 351 13.58 -9.70 -13.97
CA VAL A 351 13.99 -9.13 -12.68
C VAL A 351 15.50 -8.99 -12.69
N LEU A 352 15.97 -7.75 -12.54
CA LEU A 352 17.37 -7.40 -12.44
C LEU A 352 17.73 -7.11 -10.99
N ASN A 353 18.70 -7.87 -10.48
CA ASN A 353 19.24 -7.62 -9.14
C ASN A 353 20.42 -6.67 -9.23
N GLU A 354 20.17 -5.38 -8.99
CA GLU A 354 21.26 -4.44 -8.79
C GLU A 354 21.82 -4.58 -7.37
N HIS A 355 23.09 -4.97 -7.24
CA HIS A 355 23.77 -5.09 -5.94
C HIS A 355 24.21 -3.72 -5.38
N SER A 356 23.30 -2.73 -5.35
CA SER A 356 23.57 -1.44 -4.69
C SER A 356 23.27 -1.53 -3.20
N SER A 357 24.15 -0.96 -2.37
CA SER A 357 23.92 -0.81 -0.93
C SER A 357 22.94 0.33 -0.60
N SER A 358 22.43 1.03 -1.61
CA SER A 358 21.62 2.23 -1.45
C SER A 358 20.39 2.27 -2.36
N ARG A 359 19.54 3.28 -2.14
CA ARG A 359 18.33 3.52 -2.93
C ARG A 359 18.70 3.98 -4.35
N ILE A 360 18.03 3.41 -5.34
CA ILE A 360 18.04 3.90 -6.73
C ILE A 360 17.18 5.16 -6.79
N ASN A 361 17.78 6.25 -7.25
CA ASN A 361 17.18 7.58 -7.34
C ASN A 361 16.63 7.86 -8.73
N SER A 362 17.29 7.39 -9.79
CA SER A 362 16.90 7.63 -11.18
C SER A 362 17.05 6.39 -12.04
N LEU A 363 16.15 6.26 -13.01
CA LEU A 363 16.18 5.27 -14.08
C LEU A 363 15.98 5.99 -15.42
N ALA A 364 16.61 5.51 -16.48
CA ALA A 364 16.38 6.00 -17.83
C ALA A 364 16.59 4.90 -18.86
N PHE A 365 15.67 4.76 -19.82
CA PHE A 365 15.86 3.91 -20.98
C PHE A 365 16.65 4.64 -22.08
N SER A 366 17.41 3.89 -22.87
CA SER A 366 17.85 4.36 -24.18
C SER A 366 16.65 4.59 -25.10
N SER A 367 16.84 5.39 -26.15
CA SER A 367 15.77 5.76 -27.09
C SER A 367 15.13 4.56 -27.79
N ASP A 368 15.87 3.48 -27.98
CA ASP A 368 15.41 2.21 -28.55
C ASP A 368 14.90 1.21 -27.49
N GLY A 369 15.02 1.55 -26.20
CA GLY A 369 14.65 0.69 -25.08
C GLY A 369 15.48 -0.58 -24.95
N SER A 370 16.64 -0.66 -25.59
CA SER A 370 17.57 -1.80 -25.50
C SER A 370 18.46 -1.74 -24.25
N LEU A 371 18.65 -0.55 -23.68
CA LEU A 371 19.47 -0.31 -22.50
C LEU A 371 18.68 0.40 -21.41
N LEU A 372 19.03 0.09 -20.16
CA LEU A 372 18.54 0.77 -18.97
C LEU A 372 19.72 1.27 -18.14
N ALA A 373 19.78 2.58 -17.91
CA ALA A 373 20.67 3.16 -16.92
C ALA A 373 19.96 3.27 -15.57
N SER A 374 20.66 2.89 -14.50
CA SER A 374 20.23 3.08 -13.13
C SER A 374 21.26 3.87 -12.32
N ALA A 375 20.74 4.70 -11.42
CA ALA A 375 21.54 5.66 -10.66
C ALA A 375 21.18 5.63 -9.18
N SER A 376 22.20 5.42 -8.35
CA SER A 376 22.17 5.56 -6.90
C SER A 376 23.39 6.40 -6.44
N TRP A 377 24.22 5.96 -5.50
CA TRP A 377 25.62 6.43 -5.45
C TRP A 377 26.50 5.75 -6.50
N LYS A 378 25.98 4.67 -7.09
CA LYS A 378 26.60 3.91 -8.19
C LYS A 378 25.81 4.13 -9.47
N LEU A 379 26.52 4.19 -10.59
CA LEU A 379 25.96 4.25 -11.95
C LEU A 379 26.15 2.91 -12.65
N SER A 380 25.05 2.31 -13.11
CA SER A 380 25.06 1.02 -13.82
C SER A 380 24.30 1.15 -15.15
N LEU A 381 24.82 0.49 -16.18
CA LEU A 381 24.18 0.36 -17.49
C LEU A 381 23.92 -1.11 -17.77
N MET A 382 22.66 -1.43 -18.04
CA MET A 382 22.16 -2.79 -18.20
C MET A 382 21.63 -3.01 -19.61
N ASP A 383 21.86 -4.22 -20.13
CA ASP A 383 21.15 -4.71 -21.30
C ASP A 383 19.75 -5.18 -20.88
N VAL A 384 18.73 -4.72 -21.59
CA VAL A 384 17.33 -5.00 -21.25
C VAL A 384 16.86 -6.36 -21.75
N GLU A 385 17.54 -6.96 -22.74
CA GLU A 385 17.17 -8.29 -23.23
C GLU A 385 17.89 -9.38 -22.44
N SER A 386 19.21 -9.26 -22.29
CA SER A 386 20.01 -10.25 -21.54
C SER A 386 19.84 -10.11 -20.03
N GLY A 387 19.53 -8.89 -19.55
CA GLY A 387 19.47 -8.57 -18.14
C GLY A 387 20.84 -8.46 -17.47
N ASP A 388 21.91 -8.54 -18.25
CA ASP A 388 23.26 -8.40 -17.72
C ASP A 388 23.58 -6.93 -17.52
N THR A 389 24.28 -6.65 -16.42
CA THR A 389 24.94 -5.36 -16.25
C THR A 389 26.11 -5.30 -17.23
N LYS A 390 25.95 -4.54 -18.32
CA LYS A 390 27.01 -4.29 -19.30
C LYS A 390 28.19 -3.56 -18.67
N TYR A 391 27.90 -2.52 -17.88
CA TYR A 391 28.92 -1.71 -17.24
C TYR A 391 28.53 -1.26 -15.84
N ASN A 392 29.48 -1.35 -14.91
CA ASN A 392 29.47 -0.63 -13.65
C ASN A 392 30.40 0.56 -13.81
N LEU A 393 29.82 1.69 -14.19
CA LEU A 393 30.55 2.76 -14.86
C LEU A 393 31.33 3.61 -13.87
N ILE A 394 30.70 3.97 -12.76
CA ILE A 394 31.29 4.82 -11.72
C ILE A 394 30.73 4.43 -10.35
N GLU A 395 31.63 4.27 -9.37
CA GLU A 395 31.33 4.49 -7.96
C GLU A 395 31.58 5.97 -7.67
N PHE A 396 30.55 6.78 -7.44
CA PHE A 396 30.79 8.17 -7.05
C PHE A 396 31.56 8.12 -5.73
N VAL A 397 32.78 8.65 -5.72
CA VAL A 397 33.73 8.58 -4.59
C VAL A 397 33.06 9.04 -3.30
N LYS A 398 32.61 8.08 -2.46
CA LYS A 398 32.20 8.16 -1.04
C LYS A 398 31.40 9.39 -0.53
N THR A 399 30.91 10.31 -1.37
CA THR A 399 30.42 11.63 -0.92
C THR A 399 29.15 12.11 -1.62
N GLY A 400 28.56 11.34 -2.54
CA GLY A 400 27.44 11.84 -3.34
C GLY A 400 26.43 10.84 -3.91
N TYR A 401 25.24 11.33 -4.27
CA TYR A 401 24.16 10.61 -4.92
C TYR A 401 23.92 11.18 -6.33
N ILE A 402 23.63 10.29 -7.29
CA ILE A 402 23.17 10.64 -8.63
C ILE A 402 21.65 10.82 -8.58
N TYR A 403 21.15 11.92 -9.15
CA TYR A 403 19.72 12.21 -9.18
C TYR A 403 19.16 12.32 -10.60
N ALA A 404 20.01 12.56 -11.60
CA ALA A 404 19.58 12.78 -12.96
C ALA A 404 20.30 11.85 -13.94
N LEU A 405 19.53 11.25 -14.85
CA LEU A 405 20.01 10.48 -15.99
C LEU A 405 19.29 10.92 -17.25
N ALA A 406 20.01 10.99 -18.37
CA ALA A 406 19.40 11.21 -19.68
C ALA A 406 20.18 10.49 -20.78
N PHE A 407 19.48 9.79 -21.66
CA PHE A 407 20.08 9.23 -22.88
C PHE A 407 20.03 10.23 -24.02
N ASN A 408 21.08 10.19 -24.83
CA ASN A 408 21.08 10.86 -26.11
C ASN A 408 20.06 10.21 -27.06
N PRO A 409 19.22 10.97 -27.78
CA PRO A 409 18.26 10.41 -28.73
C PRO A 409 18.87 9.64 -29.90
N LYS A 410 20.18 9.81 -30.16
CA LYS A 410 20.94 9.03 -31.15
C LYS A 410 21.54 7.74 -30.57
N GLY A 411 21.34 7.48 -29.27
CA GLY A 411 21.78 6.27 -28.58
C GLY A 411 23.27 6.19 -28.27
N ASN A 412 24.09 7.13 -28.76
CA ASN A 412 25.55 7.04 -28.67
C ASN A 412 26.15 7.56 -27.35
N LEU A 413 25.42 8.40 -26.62
CA LEU A 413 25.86 8.96 -25.34
C LEU A 413 24.75 8.86 -24.28
N PHE A 414 25.13 8.94 -23.01
CA PHE A 414 24.22 9.26 -21.92
C PHE A 414 24.92 10.15 -20.90
N ALA A 415 24.12 10.90 -20.13
CA ALA A 415 24.59 11.86 -19.15
C ALA A 415 24.08 11.51 -17.75
N ALA A 416 24.91 11.74 -16.74
CA ALA A 416 24.56 11.58 -15.34
C ALA A 416 25.01 12.79 -14.52
N ALA A 417 24.19 13.19 -13.55
CA ALA A 417 24.50 14.29 -12.63
C ALA A 417 23.82 14.12 -11.26
N GLY A 418 24.35 14.80 -10.25
CA GLY A 418 23.81 14.73 -8.90
C GLY A 418 24.45 15.70 -7.91
N THR A 419 24.80 15.20 -6.73
CA THR A 419 25.25 16.03 -5.59
C THR A 419 26.58 16.72 -5.79
N ASP A 420 27.45 16.18 -6.65
CA ASP A 420 28.78 16.72 -6.92
C ASP A 420 28.76 17.84 -7.97
N LYS A 421 27.57 18.20 -8.48
CA LYS A 421 27.33 19.37 -9.35
C LYS A 421 27.93 19.27 -10.75
N PHE A 422 28.58 18.15 -11.05
CA PHE A 422 29.14 17.87 -12.36
C PHE A 422 28.14 17.12 -13.23
N ILE A 423 28.17 17.41 -14.52
CA ILE A 423 27.51 16.61 -15.54
C ILE A 423 28.58 15.75 -16.19
N ARG A 424 28.48 14.43 -16.05
CA ARG A 424 29.39 13.49 -16.72
C ARG A 424 28.71 12.93 -17.96
N ILE A 425 29.47 12.88 -19.06
CA ILE A 425 29.02 12.35 -20.35
C ILE A 425 29.76 11.03 -20.59
N PHE A 426 28.99 10.01 -20.93
CA PHE A 426 29.51 8.66 -21.17
C PHE A 426 29.19 8.22 -22.59
N GLU A 427 30.08 7.42 -23.15
CA GLU A 427 29.81 6.69 -24.38
C GLU A 427 28.98 5.44 -24.08
N THR A 428 27.85 5.28 -24.77
CA THR A 428 26.93 4.17 -24.53
C THR A 428 27.52 2.81 -24.91
N SER A 429 28.35 2.77 -25.95
CA SER A 429 28.93 1.52 -26.50
C SER A 429 30.07 0.96 -25.67
N SER A 430 30.82 1.80 -24.94
CA SER A 430 32.00 1.40 -24.17
C SER A 430 31.84 1.61 -22.67
N GLY A 431 30.91 2.47 -22.25
CA GLY A 431 30.77 2.90 -20.87
C GLY A 431 31.84 3.90 -20.41
N ASN A 432 32.75 4.32 -21.29
CA ASN A 432 33.82 5.22 -20.91
C ASN A 432 33.28 6.64 -20.68
N GLU A 433 33.80 7.30 -19.64
CA GLU A 433 33.59 8.72 -19.43
C GLU A 433 34.31 9.49 -20.55
N LYS A 434 33.53 10.25 -21.33
CA LYS A 434 34.03 11.06 -22.44
C LYS A 434 34.48 12.44 -21.97
N GLY A 435 33.79 12.97 -20.97
CA GLY A 435 34.11 14.27 -20.39
C GLY A 435 33.18 14.68 -19.27
N GLN A 436 33.57 15.77 -18.59
CA GLN A 436 32.91 16.33 -17.43
C GLN A 436 32.67 17.82 -17.66
N ILE A 437 31.43 18.25 -17.45
CA ILE A 437 31.00 19.63 -17.60
C ILE A 437 30.75 20.23 -16.22
N GLU A 438 31.33 21.41 -15.97
CA GLU A 438 31.20 22.17 -14.74
C GLU A 438 30.39 23.45 -14.98
N GLY A 439 29.58 23.86 -13.99
CA GLY A 439 28.97 25.20 -14.01
C GLY A 439 27.73 25.39 -13.12
N HIS A 440 27.10 24.32 -12.64
CA HIS A 440 26.14 24.45 -11.53
C HIS A 440 26.85 24.60 -10.19
N ASN A 441 26.31 25.46 -9.32
CA ASN A 441 26.89 25.72 -8.00
C ASN A 441 26.24 24.88 -6.88
N GLN A 442 25.17 24.16 -7.20
CA GLN A 442 24.49 23.22 -6.31
C GLN A 442 24.14 21.91 -7.04
N VAL A 443 23.48 21.00 -6.31
CA VAL A 443 23.02 19.69 -6.80
C VAL A 443 22.25 19.82 -8.10
N ILE A 444 22.49 18.93 -9.06
CA ILE A 444 21.73 18.85 -10.30
C ILE A 444 20.64 17.79 -10.14
N ASN A 445 19.37 18.18 -10.37
CA ASN A 445 18.21 17.31 -10.16
C ASN A 445 17.69 16.66 -11.43
N SER A 446 17.91 17.30 -12.59
CA SER A 446 17.30 16.84 -13.83
C SER A 446 18.18 17.17 -15.04
N LEU A 447 18.15 16.26 -16.02
CA LEU A 447 18.85 16.34 -17.28
C LEU A 447 17.88 15.98 -18.41
N ALA A 448 17.97 16.65 -19.55
CA ALA A 448 17.22 16.30 -20.75
C ALA A 448 18.01 16.61 -22.02
N PHE A 449 18.17 15.62 -22.89
CA PHE A 449 18.76 15.86 -24.21
C PHE A 449 17.74 16.48 -25.16
N HIS A 450 18.21 17.44 -25.96
CA HIS A 450 17.45 17.92 -27.10
C HIS A 450 17.39 16.83 -28.19
N PRO A 451 16.31 16.75 -29.00
CA PRO A 451 16.20 15.84 -30.15
C PRO A 451 17.34 15.89 -31.18
N ASN A 452 18.20 16.92 -31.13
CA ASN A 452 19.32 17.10 -32.06
C ASN A 452 20.55 16.25 -31.66
N GLY A 453 20.58 15.72 -30.43
CA GLY A 453 21.62 14.84 -29.93
C GLY A 453 22.95 15.52 -29.57
N TYR A 454 23.04 16.84 -29.53
CA TYR A 454 24.26 17.52 -29.07
C TYR A 454 24.01 18.60 -28.02
N LEU A 455 22.75 19.04 -27.85
CA LEU A 455 22.34 19.97 -26.81
C LEU A 455 21.78 19.18 -25.63
N LEU A 456 22.26 19.51 -24.43
CA LEU A 456 21.78 18.96 -23.16
C LEU A 456 21.28 20.11 -22.28
N ALA A 457 20.14 19.95 -21.63
CA ALA A 457 19.66 20.86 -20.59
C ALA A 457 19.84 20.25 -19.21
N SER A 458 20.11 21.09 -18.21
CA SER A 458 20.18 20.73 -16.80
C SER A 458 19.40 21.70 -15.91
N GLY A 459 18.81 21.17 -14.84
CA GLY A 459 18.17 21.95 -13.78
C GLY A 459 18.84 21.70 -12.44
N GLY A 460 19.24 22.78 -11.76
CA GLY A 460 19.96 22.72 -10.49
C GLY A 460 19.18 23.24 -9.28
N ASN A 461 19.63 22.84 -8.09
CA ASN A 461 19.21 23.40 -6.79
C ASN A 461 19.60 24.87 -6.62
N ASP A 462 20.44 25.40 -7.51
CA ASP A 462 20.80 26.81 -7.57
C ASP A 462 19.74 27.69 -8.26
N GLY A 463 18.63 27.11 -8.72
CA GLY A 463 17.55 27.83 -9.41
C GLY A 463 17.85 28.13 -10.88
N TRP A 464 18.95 27.60 -11.42
CA TRP A 464 19.34 27.80 -12.81
C TRP A 464 18.88 26.63 -13.68
N VAL A 465 18.46 26.99 -14.90
CA VAL A 465 18.36 26.06 -16.02
C VAL A 465 19.51 26.39 -16.96
N LYS A 466 20.35 25.41 -17.29
CA LYS A 466 21.51 25.61 -18.17
C LYS A 466 21.44 24.70 -19.36
N THR A 467 22.05 25.11 -20.48
CA THR A 467 22.18 24.28 -21.67
C THR A 467 23.63 24.17 -22.12
N TRP A 468 23.99 23.03 -22.68
CA TRP A 468 25.38 22.63 -22.92
C TRP A 468 25.55 22.00 -24.29
N ASP A 469 26.65 22.30 -24.98
CA ASP A 469 27.09 21.55 -26.16
C ASP A 469 27.90 20.34 -25.70
N THR A 470 27.35 19.13 -25.83
CA THR A 470 28.02 17.90 -25.38
C THR A 470 29.19 17.47 -26.28
N ARG A 471 29.47 18.20 -27.37
CA ARG A 471 30.65 17.97 -28.23
C ARG A 471 31.82 18.86 -27.83
N LYS A 472 31.53 20.03 -27.28
CA LYS A 472 32.51 21.04 -26.86
C LYS A 472 32.69 21.10 -25.35
N GLU A 473 31.80 20.45 -24.60
CA GLU A 473 31.78 20.45 -23.12
C GLU A 473 31.68 21.87 -22.55
N SER A 474 30.91 22.72 -23.23
CA SER A 474 30.78 24.14 -22.91
C SER A 474 29.33 24.54 -22.70
N GLU A 475 29.11 25.47 -21.77
CA GLU A 475 27.82 26.15 -21.60
C GLU A 475 27.45 26.92 -22.88
N ILE A 476 26.20 26.81 -23.29
CA ILE A 476 25.61 27.60 -24.39
C ILE A 476 24.82 28.76 -23.81
N ASP A 477 23.80 28.44 -23.00
CA ASP A 477 22.92 29.43 -22.38
C ASP A 477 22.62 29.07 -20.91
N SER A 478 22.33 30.11 -20.14
CA SER A 478 21.90 30.04 -18.74
C SER A 478 20.64 30.86 -18.52
N PHE A 479 19.64 30.24 -17.91
CA PHE A 479 18.33 30.85 -17.67
C PHE A 479 18.03 30.88 -16.17
N HIS A 480 17.55 32.03 -15.68
CA HIS A 480 17.21 32.21 -14.28
C HIS A 480 15.88 32.93 -14.14
N GLU A 481 14.88 32.16 -13.71
CA GLU A 481 13.54 32.64 -13.32
C GLU A 481 13.04 31.91 -12.08
N HIS A 482 13.62 30.75 -11.75
CA HIS A 482 13.22 30.00 -10.58
C HIS A 482 13.90 30.56 -9.32
N GLU A 483 13.10 30.88 -8.30
CA GLU A 483 13.59 31.41 -7.02
C GLU A 483 14.05 30.30 -6.06
N ASP A 484 13.75 29.04 -6.38
CA ASP A 484 14.12 27.85 -5.63
C ASP A 484 14.59 26.76 -6.63
N ALA A 485 14.97 25.59 -6.13
CA ALA A 485 15.50 24.49 -6.90
C ALA A 485 14.64 24.11 -8.11
N VAL A 486 15.30 23.96 -9.27
CA VAL A 486 14.71 23.39 -10.48
C VAL A 486 14.65 21.88 -10.31
N THR A 487 13.45 21.31 -10.31
CA THR A 487 13.23 19.88 -10.03
C THR A 487 13.21 19.03 -11.31
N SER A 488 12.84 19.60 -12.45
CA SER A 488 12.68 18.87 -13.71
C SER A 488 12.88 19.78 -14.91
N VAL A 489 13.53 19.25 -15.95
CA VAL A 489 13.65 19.88 -17.27
C VAL A 489 13.26 18.88 -18.36
N ALA A 490 12.70 19.37 -19.47
CA ALA A 490 12.35 18.54 -20.62
C ALA A 490 12.42 19.35 -21.92
N PHE A 491 12.77 18.72 -23.05
CA PHE A 491 12.61 19.31 -24.37
C PHE A 491 11.34 18.79 -25.04
N SER A 492 10.72 19.61 -25.89
CA SER A 492 9.66 19.17 -26.78
C SER A 492 10.23 18.22 -27.86
N SER A 493 9.40 17.30 -28.36
CA SER A 493 9.79 16.33 -29.39
C SER A 493 10.27 16.97 -30.69
N ASP A 494 9.75 18.16 -31.01
CA ASP A 494 10.18 18.98 -32.15
C ASP A 494 11.41 19.87 -31.85
N GLY A 495 11.91 19.88 -30.61
CA GLY A 495 13.06 20.66 -30.17
C GLY A 495 12.82 22.18 -30.07
N ARG A 496 11.61 22.68 -30.30
CA ARG A 496 11.35 24.13 -30.29
C ARG A 496 11.30 24.72 -28.88
N PHE A 497 10.95 23.92 -27.88
CA PHE A 497 10.72 24.38 -26.52
C PHE A 497 11.53 23.58 -25.50
N LEU A 498 11.97 24.29 -24.47
CA LEU A 498 12.49 23.74 -23.22
C LEU A 498 11.49 24.11 -22.12
N ALA A 499 11.18 23.17 -21.24
CA ALA A 499 10.38 23.42 -20.05
C ALA A 499 11.21 23.16 -18.80
N SER A 500 10.95 23.95 -17.76
CA SER A 500 11.51 23.74 -16.42
C SER A 500 10.40 23.82 -15.36
N ALA A 501 10.56 23.06 -14.27
CA ALA A 501 9.68 23.08 -13.10
C ALA A 501 10.50 23.33 -11.84
N GLY A 502 9.90 24.00 -10.85
CA GLY A 502 10.60 24.40 -9.63
C GLY A 502 9.83 24.19 -8.33
N ASN A 503 10.60 24.16 -7.23
CA ASN A 503 10.08 24.14 -5.86
C ASN A 503 9.34 25.43 -5.48
N ASP A 504 9.59 26.50 -6.22
CA ASP A 504 8.89 27.79 -6.19
C ASP A 504 7.45 27.73 -6.72
N LYS A 505 6.96 26.52 -7.08
CA LYS A 505 5.57 26.21 -7.48
C LYS A 505 5.21 26.69 -8.89
N ILE A 506 6.19 27.10 -9.69
CA ILE A 506 5.98 27.49 -11.08
C ILE A 506 6.62 26.50 -12.05
N ALA A 507 6.18 26.55 -13.29
CA ALA A 507 6.91 26.02 -14.43
C ALA A 507 7.20 27.15 -15.42
N VAL A 508 8.28 27.05 -16.18
CA VAL A 508 8.66 28.06 -17.17
C VAL A 508 8.84 27.39 -18.52
N LEU A 509 8.28 28.00 -19.56
CA LEU A 509 8.43 27.58 -20.95
C LEU A 509 9.40 28.53 -21.65
N TRP A 510 10.45 27.95 -22.23
CA TRP A 510 11.52 28.65 -22.92
C TRP A 510 11.51 28.29 -24.40
N ASN A 511 11.89 29.24 -25.25
CA ASN A 511 12.23 28.95 -26.64
C ASN A 511 13.64 28.36 -26.69
N ALA A 512 13.76 27.10 -27.10
CA ALA A 512 15.02 26.36 -27.04
C ALA A 512 16.10 26.92 -27.98
N GLY A 513 15.72 27.53 -29.10
CA GLY A 513 16.67 28.06 -30.08
C GLY A 513 17.20 29.46 -29.77
N THR A 514 16.48 30.24 -28.96
CA THR A 514 16.84 31.64 -28.62
C THR A 514 17.14 31.85 -27.15
N GLY A 515 16.84 30.86 -26.30
CA GLY A 515 16.97 30.98 -24.85
C GLY A 515 15.97 31.91 -24.17
N LYS A 516 15.07 32.55 -24.94
CA LYS A 516 14.11 33.52 -24.39
C LYS A 516 12.95 32.80 -23.71
N LYS A 517 12.59 33.29 -22.51
CA LYS A 517 11.34 32.92 -21.84
C LYS A 517 10.15 33.23 -22.74
N LYS A 518 9.28 32.24 -22.92
CA LYS A 518 7.99 32.39 -23.60
C LYS A 518 6.89 32.67 -22.59
N HIS A 519 6.74 31.79 -21.58
CA HIS A 519 5.67 31.86 -20.58
C HIS A 519 6.16 31.45 -19.18
N THR A 520 5.64 32.12 -18.16
CA THR A 520 5.70 31.65 -16.76
C THR A 520 4.33 31.07 -16.40
N LEU A 521 4.30 29.80 -16.04
CA LEU A 521 3.09 29.02 -15.80
C LEU A 521 2.80 28.96 -14.30
N VAL A 522 1.90 29.84 -13.86
CA VAL A 522 1.52 30.01 -12.45
C VAL A 522 0.15 29.39 -12.22
N GLY A 523 0.02 28.51 -11.21
CA GLY A 523 -1.27 27.94 -10.83
C GLY A 523 -1.23 26.76 -9.85
N HIS A 524 -0.06 26.16 -9.63
CA HIS A 524 0.11 25.13 -8.59
C HIS A 524 0.23 25.73 -7.19
N SER A 525 -0.27 25.03 -6.17
CA SER A 525 -0.24 25.50 -4.78
C SER A 525 0.95 24.97 -3.97
N ARG A 526 1.69 24.02 -4.53
CA ARG A 526 2.86 23.36 -3.94
C ARG A 526 3.92 23.12 -5.03
N PRO A 527 5.16 22.73 -4.68
CA PRO A 527 6.24 22.49 -5.64
C PRO A 527 5.79 21.74 -6.90
N VAL A 528 6.20 22.23 -8.06
CA VAL A 528 6.06 21.50 -9.32
C VAL A 528 7.28 20.61 -9.43
N THR A 529 7.08 19.31 -9.56
CA THR A 529 8.15 18.32 -9.42
C THR A 529 8.59 17.73 -10.74
N CYS A 530 7.69 17.65 -11.71
CA CYS A 530 7.96 17.05 -13.01
C CYS A 530 7.21 17.76 -14.15
N VAL A 531 7.84 17.75 -15.33
CA VAL A 531 7.27 18.28 -16.58
C VAL A 531 7.37 17.25 -17.69
N ALA A 532 6.39 17.24 -18.59
CA ALA A 532 6.40 16.42 -19.81
C ALA A 532 5.68 17.15 -20.94
N PHE A 533 6.26 17.13 -22.15
CA PHE A 533 5.57 17.63 -23.34
C PHE A 533 4.62 16.57 -23.90
N SER A 534 3.46 17.01 -24.38
CA SER A 534 2.59 16.16 -25.19
C SER A 534 3.28 15.77 -26.49
N PRO A 535 3.09 14.55 -27.03
CA PRO A 535 3.74 14.11 -28.27
C PRO A 535 3.46 15.00 -29.49
N ASN A 536 2.28 15.63 -29.53
CA ASN A 536 1.85 16.55 -30.58
C ASN A 536 2.37 18.00 -30.40
N ALA A 537 3.22 18.25 -29.39
CA ALA A 537 3.76 19.56 -29.05
C ALA A 537 2.70 20.68 -28.92
N LYS A 538 1.51 20.35 -28.42
CA LYS A 538 0.45 21.34 -28.13
C LYS A 538 0.41 21.74 -26.66
N PHE A 539 0.75 20.81 -25.77
CA PHE A 539 0.64 20.97 -24.33
C PHE A 539 1.95 20.69 -23.60
N LEU A 540 2.16 21.40 -22.50
CA LEU A 540 3.04 21.00 -21.41
C LEU A 540 2.18 20.45 -20.28
N ALA A 541 2.50 19.26 -19.76
CA ALA A 541 1.96 18.78 -18.50
C ALA A 541 2.92 19.10 -17.35
N THR A 542 2.38 19.51 -16.21
CA THR A 542 3.11 19.73 -14.95
C THR A 542 2.50 18.88 -13.85
N GLY A 543 3.32 18.10 -13.15
CA GLY A 543 2.93 17.35 -11.96
C GLY A 543 3.40 18.08 -10.69
N SER A 544 2.56 18.12 -9.66
CA SER A 544 2.87 18.84 -8.42
C SER A 544 2.56 18.03 -7.16
N TRP A 545 3.25 18.40 -6.08
CA TRP A 545 2.93 17.96 -4.72
C TRP A 545 1.58 18.44 -4.18
N ASP A 546 0.88 19.33 -4.91
CA ASP A 546 -0.52 19.66 -4.64
C ASP A 546 -1.50 18.55 -5.08
N ARG A 547 -0.95 17.49 -5.68
CA ARG A 547 -1.67 16.27 -6.11
C ARG A 547 -2.54 16.48 -7.35
N SER A 548 -2.20 17.49 -8.16
CA SER A 548 -2.81 17.74 -9.45
C SER A 548 -1.80 17.68 -10.58
N ILE A 549 -2.30 17.39 -11.78
CA ILE A 549 -1.60 17.56 -13.04
C ILE A 549 -2.29 18.70 -13.79
N LYS A 550 -1.53 19.65 -14.30
CA LYS A 550 -2.06 20.73 -15.15
C LYS A 550 -1.50 20.61 -16.55
N LEU A 551 -2.36 20.77 -17.56
CA LEU A 551 -1.94 20.89 -18.96
C LEU A 551 -2.08 22.34 -19.41
N TRP A 552 -0.96 22.87 -19.89
CA TRP A 552 -0.79 24.25 -20.32
C TRP A 552 -0.64 24.29 -21.83
N ASN A 553 -1.39 25.17 -22.49
CA ASN A 553 -1.23 25.39 -23.91
C ASN A 553 0.11 26.09 -24.19
N LEU A 554 0.94 25.51 -25.05
CA LEU A 554 2.29 26.04 -25.33
C LEU A 554 2.28 27.39 -26.05
N GLU A 555 1.18 27.74 -26.72
CA GLU A 555 1.05 29.00 -27.45
C GLU A 555 0.54 30.11 -26.54
N THR A 556 -0.53 29.88 -25.80
CA THR A 556 -1.15 30.91 -24.96
C THR A 556 -0.56 31.01 -23.56
N GLY A 557 0.08 29.95 -23.06
CA GLY A 557 0.57 29.86 -21.67
C GLY A 557 -0.54 29.64 -20.64
N LEU A 558 -1.79 29.46 -21.09
CA LEU A 558 -2.94 29.27 -20.21
C LEU A 558 -3.14 27.79 -19.86
N GLU A 559 -3.60 27.56 -18.63
CA GLU A 559 -4.08 26.25 -18.18
C GLU A 559 -5.37 25.89 -18.93
N GLU A 560 -5.38 24.77 -19.65
CA GLU A 560 -6.58 24.26 -20.33
C GLU A 560 -7.22 23.09 -19.57
N ILE A 561 -6.42 22.26 -18.90
CA ILE A 561 -6.91 21.06 -18.22
C ILE A 561 -6.25 20.94 -16.85
N CYS A 562 -7.08 20.68 -15.83
CA CYS A 562 -6.65 20.28 -14.50
C CYS A 562 -7.13 18.87 -14.21
N LEU A 563 -6.20 17.95 -13.97
CA LEU A 563 -6.46 16.59 -13.50
C LEU A 563 -6.16 16.55 -12.01
N ALA A 564 -7.19 16.82 -11.20
CA ALA A 564 -7.09 16.86 -9.75
C ALA A 564 -7.50 15.53 -9.10
N GLY A 565 -7.01 15.29 -7.89
CA GLY A 565 -7.45 14.17 -7.05
C GLY A 565 -6.51 12.98 -7.03
N HIS A 566 -5.25 13.13 -7.47
CA HIS A 566 -4.22 12.13 -7.18
C HIS A 566 -4.10 11.96 -5.64
N PRO A 567 -3.94 10.75 -5.10
CA PRO A 567 -4.01 10.54 -3.65
C PRO A 567 -2.76 11.05 -2.91
N VAL A 568 -1.65 11.22 -3.63
CA VAL A 568 -0.34 11.63 -3.14
C VAL A 568 0.26 12.70 -4.04
N GLY A 569 1.27 13.42 -3.54
CA GLY A 569 2.01 14.37 -4.38
C GLY A 569 2.62 13.64 -5.57
N ILE A 570 2.64 14.29 -6.73
CA ILE A 570 3.11 13.68 -7.97
C ILE A 570 4.63 13.86 -8.03
N ASP A 571 5.35 12.81 -8.42
CA ASP A 571 6.81 12.83 -8.58
C ASP A 571 7.21 12.53 -10.03
N PHE A 572 6.33 11.88 -10.82
CA PHE A 572 6.59 11.53 -12.22
C PHE A 572 5.31 11.60 -13.05
N ILE A 573 5.42 12.04 -14.30
CA ILE A 573 4.35 12.03 -15.30
C ILE A 573 4.89 11.60 -16.67
N ALA A 574 4.05 10.95 -17.48
CA ALA A 574 4.37 10.64 -18.86
C ALA A 574 3.11 10.53 -19.72
N PHE A 575 3.17 11.05 -20.95
CA PHE A 575 2.12 10.89 -21.95
C PHE A 575 2.21 9.53 -22.63
N SER A 576 1.06 8.99 -23.04
CA SER A 576 1.02 7.94 -24.04
C SER A 576 1.52 8.46 -25.39
N PRO A 577 2.06 7.62 -26.28
CA PRO A 577 2.53 8.04 -27.61
C PRO A 577 1.47 8.77 -28.45
N ASN A 578 0.19 8.39 -28.29
CA ASN A 578 -0.94 9.04 -28.96
C ASN A 578 -1.46 10.31 -28.25
N GLY A 579 -0.92 10.66 -27.08
CA GLY A 579 -1.26 11.85 -26.30
C GLY A 579 -2.66 11.84 -25.64
N LYS A 580 -3.39 10.72 -25.69
CA LYS A 580 -4.75 10.61 -25.11
C LYS A 580 -4.75 10.22 -23.63
N MET A 581 -3.72 9.48 -23.22
CA MET A 581 -3.59 8.95 -21.86
C MET A 581 -2.35 9.55 -21.19
N MET A 582 -2.35 9.55 -19.87
CA MET A 582 -1.20 9.97 -19.09
C MET A 582 -1.05 9.12 -17.84
N ILE A 583 0.18 8.76 -17.53
CA ILE A 583 0.55 8.15 -16.27
C ILE A 583 1.03 9.24 -15.32
N ALA A 584 0.61 9.16 -14.07
CA ALA A 584 1.20 9.92 -12.98
C ALA A 584 1.50 8.99 -11.81
N SER A 585 2.65 9.16 -11.19
CA SER A 585 3.01 8.42 -9.98
C SER A 585 3.56 9.32 -8.90
N GLY A 586 3.43 8.88 -7.66
CA GLY A 586 4.02 9.56 -6.51
C GLY A 586 4.21 8.63 -5.32
N TYR A 587 5.16 8.98 -4.45
CA TYR A 587 5.50 8.19 -3.28
C TYR A 587 4.86 8.72 -1.99
N ASN A 588 4.12 7.87 -1.29
CA ASN A 588 3.62 8.18 0.05
C ASN A 588 4.69 7.87 1.10
N ARG A 589 5.35 8.91 1.63
CA ARG A 589 6.37 8.77 2.69
C ARG A 589 5.83 8.14 3.97
N VAL A 590 4.56 8.38 4.32
CA VAL A 590 3.95 7.84 5.55
C VAL A 590 3.64 6.36 5.40
N ARG A 591 3.10 5.96 4.25
CA ARG A 591 2.71 4.57 3.97
C ARG A 591 3.84 3.71 3.40
N LYS A 592 4.95 4.34 3.01
CA LYS A 592 6.06 3.73 2.27
C LYS A 592 5.57 2.94 1.05
N LEU A 593 4.67 3.56 0.29
CA LEU A 593 4.03 2.96 -0.89
C LEU A 593 3.94 4.01 -1.99
N SER A 594 4.27 3.61 -3.22
CA SER A 594 4.03 4.40 -4.42
C SER A 594 2.65 4.10 -4.97
N ILE A 595 2.02 5.15 -5.49
CA ILE A 595 0.74 5.06 -6.19
C ILE A 595 0.97 5.57 -7.60
N MET A 596 0.51 4.80 -8.59
CA MET A 596 0.52 5.18 -9.99
C MET A 596 -0.91 5.15 -10.52
N ARG A 597 -1.29 6.17 -11.28
CA ARG A 597 -2.60 6.31 -11.90
C ARG A 597 -2.46 6.51 -13.40
N LEU A 598 -3.35 5.86 -14.13
CA LEU A 598 -3.58 6.08 -15.54
C LEU A 598 -4.79 7.00 -15.71
N TRP A 599 -4.59 8.12 -16.40
CA TRP A 599 -5.57 9.16 -16.65
C TRP A 599 -5.97 9.19 -18.12
N ASP A 600 -7.26 9.34 -18.37
CA ASP A 600 -7.81 9.75 -19.66
C ASP A 600 -7.89 11.28 -19.67
N ILE A 601 -7.11 11.91 -20.53
CA ILE A 601 -6.95 13.37 -20.55
C ILE A 601 -8.24 14.06 -20.99
N GLU A 602 -8.93 13.48 -21.97
CA GLU A 602 -10.16 14.03 -22.54
C GLU A 602 -11.32 13.94 -21.53
N LYS A 603 -11.46 12.78 -20.87
CA LYS A 603 -12.49 12.57 -19.83
C LYS A 603 -12.16 13.20 -18.49
N LYS A 604 -10.93 13.69 -18.32
CA LYS A 604 -10.41 14.28 -17.08
C LYS A 604 -10.58 13.36 -15.86
N SER A 605 -10.44 12.06 -16.07
CA SER A 605 -10.76 11.04 -15.08
C SER A 605 -9.70 9.94 -15.02
N THR A 606 -9.54 9.35 -13.85
CA THR A 606 -8.69 8.17 -13.67
C THR A 606 -9.36 6.95 -14.28
N VAL A 607 -8.63 6.22 -15.11
CA VAL A 607 -9.10 4.97 -15.73
C VAL A 607 -8.67 3.76 -14.91
N ALA A 608 -7.46 3.80 -14.37
CA ALA A 608 -6.92 2.75 -13.53
C ALA A 608 -5.94 3.33 -12.50
N ALA A 609 -5.74 2.61 -11.41
CA ALA A 609 -4.80 2.96 -10.36
C ALA A 609 -4.17 1.68 -9.83
N LEU A 610 -2.88 1.73 -9.55
CA LEU A 610 -2.16 0.65 -8.90
C LEU A 610 -1.28 1.20 -7.78
N SER A 611 -0.91 0.35 -6.85
CA SER A 611 0.03 0.69 -5.78
C SER A 611 1.10 -0.37 -5.66
N GLY A 612 2.34 0.07 -5.48
CA GLY A 612 3.50 -0.82 -5.40
C GLY A 612 4.59 -0.21 -4.53
N ASN A 613 5.57 -1.02 -4.16
CA ASN A 613 6.67 -0.61 -3.28
C ASN A 613 7.91 -0.22 -4.10
N PHE A 614 7.75 0.72 -5.03
CA PHE A 614 8.84 1.26 -5.85
C PHE A 614 9.12 2.73 -5.52
N TYR A 615 10.34 3.19 -5.78
CA TYR A 615 10.79 4.56 -5.50
C TYR A 615 10.87 5.45 -6.73
N THR A 616 11.21 4.86 -7.88
CA THR A 616 11.33 5.55 -9.16
C THR A 616 10.99 4.55 -10.26
N LEU A 617 10.66 5.07 -11.43
CA LEU A 617 10.30 4.29 -12.60
C LEU A 617 10.83 4.96 -13.87
N ALA A 618 10.95 4.18 -14.93
CA ALA A 618 11.22 4.68 -16.28
C ALA A 618 10.31 3.98 -17.29
N LEU A 619 10.04 4.67 -18.40
CA LEU A 619 9.20 4.19 -19.48
C LEU A 619 9.98 4.23 -20.80
N SER A 620 9.75 3.22 -21.63
CA SER A 620 9.96 3.28 -23.08
C SER A 620 8.63 2.96 -23.79
N ASP A 621 8.61 2.97 -25.12
CA ASP A 621 7.39 2.75 -25.91
C ASP A 621 6.66 1.44 -25.56
N GLU A 622 7.40 0.38 -25.19
CA GLU A 622 6.83 -0.94 -24.89
C GLU A 622 7.22 -1.50 -23.51
N LYS A 623 8.08 -0.78 -22.76
CA LYS A 623 8.68 -1.30 -21.52
C LYS A 623 8.50 -0.33 -20.36
N ILE A 624 8.36 -0.89 -19.18
CA ILE A 624 8.40 -0.16 -17.91
C ILE A 624 9.40 -0.79 -16.98
N ALA A 625 10.22 0.05 -16.34
CA ALA A 625 11.15 -0.35 -15.31
C ALA A 625 10.71 0.25 -13.97
N PHE A 626 10.71 -0.57 -12.92
CA PHE A 626 10.47 -0.15 -11.54
C PHE A 626 11.69 -0.41 -10.69
N ALA A 627 12.15 0.59 -9.94
CA ALA A 627 13.15 0.39 -8.89
C ALA A 627 12.47 0.26 -7.52
N TYR A 628 12.60 -0.91 -6.89
CA TYR A 628 11.94 -1.26 -5.64
C TYR A 628 12.71 -0.82 -4.40
N THR A 629 12.03 -0.81 -3.24
CA THR A 629 12.67 -0.45 -1.98
C THR A 629 13.73 -1.45 -1.51
N ASN A 630 13.63 -2.71 -1.94
CA ASN A 630 14.62 -3.76 -1.73
C ASN A 630 15.81 -3.65 -2.72
N ARG A 631 15.86 -2.56 -3.50
CA ARG A 631 16.98 -2.18 -4.39
C ARG A 631 17.10 -3.07 -5.61
N THR A 632 16.02 -3.71 -6.03
CA THR A 632 15.95 -4.45 -7.28
C THR A 632 15.24 -3.62 -8.34
N ILE A 633 15.50 -3.97 -9.60
CA ILE A 633 14.84 -3.38 -10.75
C ILE A 633 14.03 -4.48 -11.42
N GLN A 634 12.76 -4.23 -11.71
CA GLN A 634 11.95 -5.12 -12.55
C GLN A 634 11.64 -4.41 -13.84
N ILE A 635 11.82 -5.11 -14.95
CA ILE A 635 11.45 -4.64 -16.28
C ILE A 635 10.32 -5.52 -16.80
N SER A 636 9.24 -4.87 -17.22
CA SER A 636 8.09 -5.53 -17.81
C SER A 636 7.82 -4.97 -19.20
N LYS A 637 7.62 -5.86 -20.18
CA LYS A 637 7.19 -5.50 -21.53
C LYS A 637 5.66 -5.49 -21.57
N VAL A 638 5.09 -4.32 -21.29
CA VAL A 638 3.64 -4.15 -21.17
C VAL A 638 3.24 -2.82 -21.79
N PRO A 639 2.20 -2.77 -22.65
CA PRO A 639 1.61 -1.52 -23.13
C PRO A 639 1.02 -0.73 -21.95
N VAL A 640 1.82 0.10 -21.28
CA VAL A 640 1.45 0.70 -19.98
C VAL A 640 0.26 1.67 -20.10
N PHE A 641 -0.03 2.17 -21.29
CA PHE A 641 -1.09 3.15 -21.51
C PHE A 641 -2.45 2.55 -21.87
N GLU A 642 -2.57 1.21 -21.92
CA GLU A 642 -3.85 0.53 -22.14
C GLU A 642 -4.47 0.09 -20.80
N PRO A 643 -5.77 0.35 -20.56
CA PRO A 643 -6.40 0.05 -19.27
C PRO A 643 -6.32 -1.42 -18.84
N GLU A 644 -6.45 -2.35 -19.79
CA GLU A 644 -6.47 -3.79 -19.47
C GLU A 644 -5.09 -4.33 -19.13
N THR A 645 -4.05 -3.92 -19.86
CA THR A 645 -2.65 -4.25 -19.57
C THR A 645 -2.14 -3.53 -18.32
N PHE A 646 -2.62 -2.32 -18.03
CA PHE A 646 -2.30 -1.59 -16.79
C PHE A 646 -2.79 -2.32 -15.53
N LYS A 647 -3.92 -3.02 -15.59
CA LYS A 647 -4.36 -3.90 -14.48
C LYS A 647 -3.43 -5.10 -14.31
N HIS A 648 -2.85 -5.63 -15.38
CA HIS A 648 -1.89 -6.75 -15.29
C HIS A 648 -0.58 -6.32 -14.62
N LEU A 649 -0.15 -5.07 -14.78
CA LEU A 649 0.96 -4.51 -14.01
C LEU A 649 0.71 -4.56 -12.50
N GLU A 650 -0.54 -4.42 -12.04
CA GLU A 650 -0.89 -4.59 -10.62
C GLU A 650 -0.61 -6.02 -10.13
N ALA A 651 -0.92 -7.03 -10.94
CA ALA A 651 -0.62 -8.42 -10.62
C ALA A 651 0.88 -8.69 -10.55
N LEU A 652 1.67 -8.14 -11.48
CA LEU A 652 3.14 -8.26 -11.49
C LEU A 652 3.79 -7.59 -10.27
N LEU A 653 3.32 -6.39 -9.90
CA LEU A 653 3.77 -5.68 -8.70
C LEU A 653 3.44 -6.44 -7.41
N HIS A 654 2.34 -7.19 -7.38
CA HIS A 654 1.97 -8.01 -6.23
C HIS A 654 2.72 -9.35 -6.17
N ALA A 655 2.98 -10.00 -7.31
CA ALA A 655 3.73 -11.25 -7.38
C ALA A 655 5.18 -11.07 -6.92
N TYR A 656 5.83 -9.96 -7.27
CA TYR A 656 7.21 -9.70 -6.89
C TYR A 656 7.39 -9.47 -5.37
N VAL A 657 6.38 -8.90 -4.71
CA VAL A 657 6.37 -8.78 -3.23
C VAL A 657 6.30 -10.14 -2.54
N ALA A 658 5.81 -11.18 -3.22
CA ALA A 658 5.77 -12.54 -2.68
C ALA A 658 7.10 -13.31 -2.84
N GLU A 659 7.95 -12.95 -3.81
CA GLU A 659 9.26 -13.58 -4.06
C GLU A 659 10.41 -12.96 -3.24
N ASP A 660 10.21 -11.81 -2.57
CA ASP A 660 11.24 -11.10 -1.77
C ASP A 660 11.62 -11.83 -0.45
N GLN A 661 11.35 -13.12 -0.32
CA GLN A 661 12.00 -13.98 0.65
C GLN A 661 13.41 -14.33 0.13
N ARG A 662 14.39 -13.45 0.33
CA ARG A 662 15.79 -13.84 0.22
C ARG A 662 16.18 -14.76 1.40
N PRO A 663 17.12 -15.69 1.18
CA PRO A 663 17.50 -16.68 2.19
C PRO A 663 18.27 -16.03 3.34
N ASP A 664 18.11 -16.68 4.49
CA ASP A 664 18.80 -16.51 5.76
C ASP A 664 20.22 -15.87 5.70
N PRO A 665 20.51 -14.82 6.49
CA PRO A 665 21.84 -14.20 6.57
C PRO A 665 22.98 -15.11 7.08
N GLU A 666 22.71 -16.32 7.56
CA GLU A 666 23.75 -17.19 8.16
C GLU A 666 24.68 -17.92 7.17
N LYS A 667 24.49 -17.81 5.84
CA LYS A 667 25.39 -18.45 4.84
C LYS A 667 26.47 -17.54 4.25
N ARG A 668 27.03 -16.61 5.03
CA ARG A 668 28.25 -15.87 4.67
C ARG A 668 29.33 -15.95 5.73
N VAL A 669 29.67 -17.16 6.17
CA VAL A 669 30.99 -17.48 6.75
C VAL A 669 31.40 -18.87 6.28
N LYS A 670 32.61 -18.95 5.70
CA LYS A 670 33.31 -20.13 5.11
C LYS A 670 33.01 -20.47 3.65
N ALA A 671 33.72 -19.81 2.73
CA ALA A 671 34.77 -20.38 1.87
C ALA A 671 35.27 -19.27 0.94
#